data_AF-A0A9E5NXQ4-F1
#
_entry.id   AF-A0A9E5NXQ4-F1
#
_cell.length_a   1.000
_cell.length_b   1.000
_cell.length_c   1.000
_cell.angle_alpha   90.00
_cell.angle_beta   90.00
_cell.angle_gamma   90.00
#
_symmetry.space_group_name_H-M   'P 1'
#
loop_
_entity.id
_entity.type
_entity.pdbx_description
1 polymer ?
#
loop_
_entity_poly.entity_id
_entity_poly.type
_entity_poly.pdbx_seq_one_letter_code
_entity_poly.pdbx_strand_id
1 'polypeptide(L)'
;MREALSFLLSIAPAAYLWWVGRRLVRRIDDPAFPELRFARGQRLGIVIAVCLVSSLALSIDFAALKLGLAVLGLLVANFPARREIFGETWGLLSYLSFVLRFWLGMLGVWLLIAWMPMVIRSVGDYAVVVAVLLVAVAVLWGHFNAAAFAWIAGAGPLGEPDLERRFEEILARAKCREPRLQRLDTGGGFMVNAFALPAFRRPAVVFSSDLLAALTADETAAIFAHEVGHLEYFDRRRLLRRNLVIWGLFAGLLAATVWLGVESSAFVTLSWVWPLAILVLLAALVAGSQGREHDSDVRAVELTGNPEALVTALTMIHRLMRMPRRWRESSEGRLSHPSLARRVRAIREAVGVGDSDDEAKVPSEVVVLRGAEEPSEVLVLATDRLHWLQGLDDDVDLEPRAVLQAAHDCRSIRYSELADLRLEVRGMGGRYLKAVDSRGSTLRLAIRPEDVRRVKDVLARIDLQVRDTAPGAASKAVAESKNRRTSQILASLAGLSALLPPISLPLAVAAVLALIRPSRSTLAALGTIGVAAGLLGLRSLGDTSVMLAVLETVLGCMLLYAAADRYRKALSEPKASWRLPAVVLGGLALLYLAGGAALLGSPLPATQLHLWARYQPGTTVVLLGLAGALLSSRRRAAYWPAGAAIALAGLLIVVGTLWFRDSFADDPLAVGRPAPQIVSTELQLVRAISIDGQVYDLRLAPSGARTAAFFVEKQRSGFRVELADGGFVTIQATDLAFLDDERVAVLRYKKSGGLSLQVLELGTEPLTEYEIEIEPVTDPVLRVDPLVGRWEVAGALLYEGQATLLSGEFGSDAYQRGDWSLAVPDDAYLTTFETNAGGAALAVTTWLEYGSFTGILMGLNPLAQYSLPGAIWAVGPSDQTRLVTTASNVWCAEPLARQQVFTCVSTHPESVTAVWSVDAVSERVRFVTSIPGEYYEGGPGLGGVLLLNGYYGPPALVELSSGAGWILDLPVQRSVTESESSERSESDWLLELLFGGSQPGVYFQAMATQGDMVALAVAGVGATEIRVYRINK
;
A
#
# COMPACT_ATOMS: atom_id res chain seq x y z
N MET A 1 7.15 17.54 -3.93
CA MET A 1 8.41 16.79 -4.14
C MET A 1 8.24 15.27 -4.06
N ARG A 2 7.61 14.72 -3.00
CA ARG A 2 7.40 13.26 -2.84
C ARG A 2 6.63 12.61 -3.99
N GLU A 3 5.56 13.24 -4.44
CA GLU A 3 4.79 12.79 -5.62
C GLU A 3 5.67 12.70 -6.86
N ALA A 4 6.40 13.77 -7.17
CA ALA A 4 7.29 13.80 -8.33
C ALA A 4 8.32 12.66 -8.29
N LEU A 5 8.92 12.39 -7.12
CA LEU A 5 9.85 11.26 -6.96
C LEU A 5 9.17 9.91 -7.13
N SER A 6 7.95 9.73 -6.60
CA SER A 6 7.14 8.52 -6.77
C SER A 6 6.84 8.24 -8.26
N PHE A 7 6.46 9.27 -9.03
CA PHE A 7 6.25 9.16 -10.48
C PHE A 7 7.55 8.83 -11.23
N LEU A 8 8.67 9.48 -10.88
CA LEU A 8 9.98 9.18 -11.48
C LEU A 8 10.39 7.72 -11.26
N LEU A 9 10.17 7.18 -10.06
CA LEU A 9 10.44 5.77 -9.77
C LEU A 9 9.55 4.82 -10.58
N SER A 10 8.30 5.18 -10.87
CA SER A 10 7.42 4.34 -11.70
C SER A 10 7.90 4.19 -13.15
N ILE A 11 8.60 5.20 -13.69
CA ILE A 11 9.10 5.24 -15.08
C ILE A 11 10.57 4.76 -15.17
N ALA A 12 11.33 4.79 -14.07
CA ALA A 12 12.74 4.38 -14.05
C ALA A 12 13.02 2.98 -14.65
N PRO A 13 12.18 1.94 -14.46
CA PRO A 13 12.37 0.64 -15.11
C PRO A 13 12.35 0.72 -16.64
N ALA A 14 11.52 1.59 -17.23
CA ALA A 14 11.45 1.80 -18.67
C ALA A 14 12.74 2.45 -19.20
N ALA A 15 13.26 3.47 -18.50
CA ALA A 15 14.53 4.11 -18.84
C ALA A 15 15.71 3.11 -18.77
N TYR A 16 15.77 2.29 -17.71
CA TYR A 16 16.73 1.20 -17.59
C TYR A 16 16.60 0.19 -18.74
N LEU A 17 15.37 -0.23 -19.06
CA LEU A 17 15.11 -1.20 -20.12
C LEU A 17 15.58 -0.71 -21.48
N TRP A 18 15.31 0.56 -21.80
CA TRP A 18 15.73 1.19 -23.05
C TRP A 18 17.25 1.28 -23.17
N TRP A 19 17.93 1.71 -22.10
CA TRP A 19 19.40 1.83 -22.09
C TRP A 19 20.10 0.47 -22.24
N VAL A 20 19.68 -0.54 -21.47
CA VAL A 20 20.25 -1.89 -21.58
C VAL A 20 19.84 -2.55 -22.90
N GLY A 21 18.67 -2.22 -23.45
CA GLY A 21 18.22 -2.69 -24.76
C GLY A 21 19.14 -2.28 -25.89
N ARG A 22 19.53 -1.00 -25.95
CA ARG A 22 20.49 -0.50 -26.95
C ARG A 22 21.85 -1.19 -26.86
N ARG A 23 22.33 -1.47 -25.64
CA ARG A 23 23.57 -2.23 -25.43
C ARG A 23 23.46 -3.69 -25.88
N LEU A 24 22.29 -4.31 -25.72
CA LEU A 24 22.05 -5.69 -26.13
C LEU A 24 22.00 -5.83 -27.65
N VAL A 25 21.36 -4.90 -28.37
CA VAL A 25 21.29 -4.91 -29.84
C VAL A 25 22.68 -4.84 -30.47
N ARG A 26 23.61 -4.05 -29.90
CA ARG A 26 25.02 -4.01 -30.35
C ARG A 26 25.77 -5.34 -30.24
N ARG A 27 25.20 -6.34 -29.55
CA ARG A 27 25.79 -7.67 -29.34
C ARG A 27 24.92 -8.77 -29.96
N ILE A 28 24.07 -8.45 -30.93
CA ILE A 28 23.15 -9.43 -31.54
C ILE A 28 23.88 -10.63 -32.15
N ASP A 29 25.08 -10.41 -32.68
CA ASP A 29 25.94 -11.44 -33.27
C ASP A 29 26.78 -12.21 -32.25
N ASP A 30 26.67 -11.89 -30.95
CA ASP A 30 27.38 -12.59 -29.89
C ASP A 30 26.91 -14.05 -29.81
N PRO A 31 27.81 -15.06 -29.84
CA PRO A 31 27.41 -16.46 -29.73
C PRO A 31 26.71 -16.78 -28.40
N ALA A 32 26.90 -15.97 -27.35
CA ALA A 32 26.21 -16.06 -26.06
C ALA A 32 24.98 -15.12 -25.95
N PHE A 33 24.45 -14.62 -27.08
CA PHE A 33 23.32 -13.69 -27.09
C PHE A 33 22.07 -14.18 -26.32
N PRO A 34 21.62 -15.45 -26.46
CA PRO A 34 20.49 -15.96 -25.68
C PRO A 34 20.70 -15.87 -24.17
N GLU A 35 21.91 -16.19 -23.69
CA GLU A 35 22.28 -16.11 -22.28
C GLU A 35 22.35 -14.66 -21.79
N LEU A 36 22.88 -13.75 -22.60
CA LEU A 36 22.89 -12.30 -22.34
C LEU A 36 21.47 -11.73 -22.20
N ARG A 37 20.58 -12.07 -23.15
CA ARG A 37 19.17 -11.63 -23.13
C ARG A 37 18.44 -12.16 -21.90
N PHE A 38 18.65 -13.44 -21.57
CA PHE A 38 18.03 -14.07 -20.40
C PHE A 38 18.51 -13.44 -19.08
N ALA A 39 19.81 -13.20 -18.94
CA ALA A 39 20.38 -12.55 -17.76
C ALA A 39 19.85 -11.11 -17.59
N ARG A 40 19.65 -10.37 -18.68
CA ARG A 40 19.00 -9.04 -18.67
C ARG A 40 17.58 -9.12 -18.13
N GLY A 41 16.76 -10.07 -18.60
CA GLY A 41 15.38 -10.24 -18.15
C GLY A 41 15.27 -10.45 -16.63
N GLN A 42 16.16 -11.26 -16.06
CA GLN A 42 16.21 -11.48 -14.60
C GLN A 42 16.56 -10.21 -13.82
N ARG A 43 17.49 -9.38 -14.31
CA ARG A 43 17.85 -8.10 -13.68
C ARG A 43 16.72 -7.08 -13.78
N LEU A 44 16.06 -7.01 -14.94
CA LEU A 44 14.90 -6.13 -15.16
C LEU A 44 13.78 -6.42 -14.15
N GLY A 45 13.45 -7.69 -13.91
CA GLY A 45 12.41 -8.04 -12.94
C GLY A 45 12.72 -7.53 -11.52
N ILE A 46 13.99 -7.53 -11.12
CA ILE A 46 14.43 -6.96 -9.82
C ILE A 46 14.27 -5.44 -9.83
N VAL A 47 14.69 -4.76 -10.90
CA VAL A 47 14.55 -3.30 -11.03
C VAL A 47 13.09 -2.88 -10.98
N ILE A 48 12.20 -3.57 -11.72
CA ILE A 48 10.76 -3.30 -11.68
C ILE A 48 10.22 -3.44 -10.26
N ALA A 49 10.53 -4.54 -9.57
CA ALA A 49 10.03 -4.78 -8.22
C ALA A 49 10.50 -3.69 -7.23
N VAL A 50 11.79 -3.34 -7.24
CA VAL A 50 12.35 -2.30 -6.36
C VAL A 50 11.70 -0.95 -6.66
N CYS A 51 11.66 -0.53 -7.93
CA CYS A 51 11.12 0.76 -8.31
C CYS A 51 9.63 0.90 -8.01
N LEU A 52 8.81 -0.11 -8.29
CA LEU A 52 7.37 -0.06 -8.01
C LEU A 52 7.08 -0.05 -6.52
N VAL A 53 7.77 -0.88 -5.73
CA VAL A 53 7.59 -0.88 -4.26
C VAL A 53 8.03 0.46 -3.67
N SER A 54 9.20 0.98 -4.07
CA SER A 54 9.66 2.29 -3.60
C SER A 54 8.73 3.42 -4.03
N SER A 55 8.15 3.35 -5.23
CA SER A 55 7.18 4.33 -5.74
C SER A 55 5.91 4.35 -4.87
N LEU A 56 5.32 3.18 -4.59
CA LEU A 56 4.12 3.04 -3.76
C LEU A 56 4.39 3.39 -2.28
N ALA A 57 5.57 3.08 -1.76
CA ALA A 57 5.97 3.43 -0.40
C ALA A 57 6.17 4.95 -0.22
N LEU A 58 6.58 5.66 -1.27
CA LEU A 58 6.69 7.12 -1.22
C LEU A 58 5.32 7.79 -1.23
N SER A 59 4.39 7.26 -2.02
CA SER A 59 3.01 7.73 -2.17
C SER A 59 2.15 6.64 -2.80
N ILE A 60 0.96 6.42 -2.24
CA ILE A 60 -0.06 5.52 -2.81
C ILE A 60 -1.02 6.24 -3.77
N ASP A 61 -1.01 7.58 -3.76
CA ASP A 61 -1.89 8.37 -4.60
C ASP A 61 -1.61 8.08 -6.08
N PHE A 62 -2.67 8.01 -6.88
CA PHE A 62 -2.57 7.67 -8.30
C PHE A 62 -1.85 6.34 -8.59
N ALA A 63 -1.84 5.37 -7.65
CA ALA A 63 -1.17 4.07 -7.83
C ALA A 63 -1.57 3.36 -9.14
N ALA A 64 -2.85 3.38 -9.51
CA ALA A 64 -3.34 2.80 -10.76
C ALA A 64 -2.71 3.46 -12.00
N LEU A 65 -2.61 4.79 -12.01
CA LEU A 65 -1.97 5.55 -13.08
C LEU A 65 -0.47 5.25 -13.15
N LYS A 66 0.23 5.24 -12.01
CA LYS A 66 1.66 4.90 -11.93
C LYS A 66 1.94 3.49 -12.45
N LEU A 67 1.10 2.51 -12.09
CA LEU A 67 1.22 1.14 -12.61
C LEU A 67 0.95 1.09 -14.13
N GLY A 68 -0.06 1.79 -14.61
CA GLY A 68 -0.37 1.91 -16.04
C GLY A 68 0.79 2.52 -16.84
N LEU A 69 1.37 3.61 -16.33
CA LEU A 69 2.54 4.26 -16.91
C LEU A 69 3.77 3.36 -16.89
N ALA A 70 4.00 2.60 -15.81
CA ALA A 70 5.09 1.64 -15.74
C ALA A 70 4.96 0.53 -16.80
N VAL A 71 3.77 -0.05 -16.95
CA VAL A 71 3.51 -1.10 -17.97
C VAL A 71 3.66 -0.53 -19.38
N LEU A 72 3.02 0.61 -19.67
CA LEU A 72 3.12 1.26 -20.98
C LEU A 72 4.56 1.65 -21.30
N GLY A 73 5.27 2.25 -20.33
CA GLY A 73 6.66 2.62 -20.46
C GLY A 73 7.57 1.43 -20.75
N LEU A 74 7.36 0.29 -20.08
CA LEU A 74 8.11 -0.95 -20.35
C LEU A 74 7.84 -1.47 -21.77
N LEU A 75 6.59 -1.43 -22.25
CA LEU A 75 6.26 -1.87 -23.62
C LEU A 75 6.92 -0.97 -24.67
N VAL A 76 6.82 0.35 -24.50
CA VAL A 76 7.42 1.35 -25.40
C VAL A 76 8.95 1.26 -25.39
N ALA A 77 9.56 1.17 -24.20
CA ALA A 77 11.02 1.07 -24.05
C ALA A 77 11.59 -0.23 -24.62
N ASN A 78 10.83 -1.33 -24.62
CA ASN A 78 11.27 -2.60 -25.17
C ASN A 78 11.20 -2.65 -26.71
N PHE A 79 10.28 -1.89 -27.32
CA PHE A 79 9.97 -1.99 -28.75
C PHE A 79 11.18 -1.81 -29.68
N PRO A 80 12.04 -0.77 -29.54
CA PRO A 80 13.18 -0.61 -30.46
C PRO A 80 14.15 -1.80 -30.42
N ALA A 81 14.43 -2.34 -29.22
CA ALA A 81 15.29 -3.50 -29.10
C ALA A 81 14.62 -4.76 -29.67
N ARG A 82 13.31 -4.94 -29.44
CA ARG A 82 12.55 -6.06 -29.98
C ARG A 82 12.56 -6.05 -31.51
N ARG A 83 12.34 -4.88 -32.12
CA ARG A 83 12.32 -4.69 -33.57
C ARG A 83 13.61 -5.16 -34.22
N GLU A 84 14.76 -4.74 -33.69
CA GLU A 84 16.07 -5.13 -34.22
C GLU A 84 16.41 -6.62 -33.95
N ILE A 85 16.04 -7.15 -32.77
CA ILE A 85 16.37 -8.53 -32.40
C ILE A 85 15.61 -9.56 -33.25
N PHE A 86 14.37 -9.26 -33.60
CA PHE A 86 13.48 -10.17 -34.30
C PHE A 86 13.17 -9.76 -35.74
N GLY A 87 13.71 -8.64 -36.22
CA GLY A 87 13.47 -8.16 -37.58
C GLY A 87 12.02 -7.75 -37.85
N GLU A 88 11.33 -7.19 -36.85
CA GLU A 88 9.91 -6.80 -36.99
C GLU A 88 9.77 -5.57 -37.92
N THR A 89 8.76 -5.57 -38.79
CA THR A 89 8.50 -4.51 -39.77
C THR A 89 7.35 -3.59 -39.37
N TRP A 90 6.51 -4.00 -38.41
CA TRP A 90 5.40 -3.19 -37.93
C TRP A 90 5.83 -1.97 -37.08
N GLY A 91 4.99 -0.94 -37.03
CA GLY A 91 5.21 0.26 -36.22
C GLY A 91 4.84 0.09 -34.74
N LEU A 92 5.23 1.06 -33.90
CA LEU A 92 4.98 1.03 -32.45
C LEU A 92 3.49 0.91 -32.10
N LEU A 93 2.61 1.63 -32.81
CA LEU A 93 1.17 1.59 -32.54
C LEU A 93 0.56 0.22 -32.87
N SER A 94 0.96 -0.39 -33.98
CA SER A 94 0.54 -1.75 -34.36
C SER A 94 1.04 -2.78 -33.34
N TYR A 95 2.29 -2.65 -32.88
CA TYR A 95 2.84 -3.46 -31.81
C TYR A 95 2.03 -3.32 -30.50
N LEU A 96 1.76 -2.09 -30.05
CA LEU A 96 0.99 -1.85 -28.82
C LEU A 96 -0.43 -2.40 -28.95
N SER A 97 -1.11 -2.14 -30.08
CA SER A 97 -2.45 -2.67 -30.35
C SER A 97 -2.47 -4.20 -30.32
N PHE A 98 -1.52 -4.86 -30.99
CA PHE A 98 -1.39 -6.30 -31.00
C PHE A 98 -1.16 -6.86 -29.60
N VAL A 99 -0.20 -6.31 -28.85
CA VAL A 99 0.13 -6.78 -27.49
C VAL A 99 -1.05 -6.58 -26.54
N LEU A 100 -1.71 -5.43 -26.59
CA LEU A 100 -2.88 -5.15 -25.75
C LEU A 100 -4.02 -6.10 -26.06
N ARG A 101 -4.37 -6.30 -27.34
CA ARG A 101 -5.40 -7.25 -27.76
C ARG A 101 -5.05 -8.68 -27.38
N PHE A 102 -3.82 -9.11 -27.59
CA PHE A 102 -3.36 -10.45 -27.24
C PHE A 102 -3.52 -10.72 -25.74
N TRP A 103 -3.02 -9.82 -24.88
CA TRP A 103 -3.12 -10.00 -23.43
C TRP A 103 -4.54 -9.77 -22.89
N LEU A 104 -5.32 -8.88 -23.49
CA LEU A 104 -6.74 -8.73 -23.14
C LEU A 104 -7.53 -10.00 -23.50
N GLY A 105 -7.28 -10.61 -24.65
CA GLY A 105 -7.88 -11.89 -25.01
C GLY A 105 -7.46 -13.01 -24.06
N MET A 106 -6.17 -13.07 -23.70
CA MET A 106 -5.59 -14.14 -22.88
C MET A 106 -5.95 -14.02 -21.38
N LEU A 107 -5.95 -12.80 -20.85
CA LEU A 107 -6.11 -12.52 -19.42
C LEU A 107 -7.39 -11.74 -19.08
N GLY A 108 -8.26 -11.45 -20.05
CA GLY A 108 -9.40 -10.53 -19.88
C GLY A 108 -10.30 -10.84 -18.70
N VAL A 109 -10.70 -12.11 -18.51
CA VAL A 109 -11.49 -12.53 -17.33
C VAL A 109 -10.74 -12.25 -16.02
N TRP A 110 -9.43 -12.50 -15.99
CA TRP A 110 -8.63 -12.27 -14.79
C TRP A 110 -8.40 -10.79 -14.51
N LEU A 111 -8.19 -9.98 -15.56
CA LEU A 111 -8.12 -8.53 -15.45
C LEU A 111 -9.45 -7.97 -14.93
N LEU A 112 -10.57 -8.48 -15.46
CA LEU A 112 -11.90 -8.10 -14.99
C LEU A 112 -12.10 -8.44 -13.51
N ILE A 113 -11.79 -9.66 -13.07
CA ILE A 113 -11.86 -10.03 -11.63
C ILE A 113 -10.96 -9.15 -10.77
N ALA A 114 -9.73 -8.93 -11.21
CA ALA A 114 -8.73 -8.18 -10.45
C ALA A 114 -9.18 -6.74 -10.19
N TRP A 115 -9.75 -6.07 -11.19
CA TRP A 115 -10.09 -4.65 -11.10
C TRP A 115 -11.57 -4.37 -10.78
N MET A 116 -12.42 -5.39 -10.77
CA MET A 116 -13.85 -5.27 -10.52
C MET A 116 -14.22 -4.46 -9.26
N PRO A 117 -13.69 -4.74 -8.04
CA PRO A 117 -14.06 -3.95 -6.87
C PRO A 117 -13.66 -2.47 -6.97
N MET A 118 -12.58 -2.15 -7.67
CA MET A 118 -12.19 -0.75 -7.90
C MET A 118 -13.15 -0.04 -8.86
N VAL A 119 -13.60 -0.71 -9.93
CA VAL A 119 -14.60 -0.19 -10.86
C VAL A 119 -15.95 0.01 -10.16
N ILE A 120 -16.39 -0.97 -9.37
CA ILE A 120 -17.63 -0.91 -8.58
C ILE A 120 -17.59 0.28 -7.61
N ARG A 121 -16.46 0.51 -6.94
CA ARG A 121 -16.30 1.66 -6.04
C ARG A 121 -16.37 2.99 -6.79
N SER A 122 -15.77 3.07 -7.98
CA SER A 122 -15.69 4.33 -8.74
C SER A 122 -17.03 4.86 -9.27
N VAL A 123 -18.10 4.06 -9.21
CA VAL A 123 -19.43 4.43 -9.74
C VAL A 123 -20.45 4.79 -8.65
N GLY A 124 -20.06 4.79 -7.36
CA GLY A 124 -20.89 5.20 -6.23
C GLY A 124 -22.23 4.45 -6.18
N ASP A 125 -23.33 5.20 -6.24
CA ASP A 125 -24.71 4.70 -6.11
C ASP A 125 -25.09 3.58 -7.09
N TYR A 126 -24.43 3.52 -8.26
CA TYR A 126 -24.67 2.48 -9.26
C TYR A 126 -23.91 1.18 -9.02
N ALA A 127 -23.19 1.07 -7.89
CA ALA A 127 -22.29 -0.03 -7.57
C ALA A 127 -22.90 -1.41 -7.73
N VAL A 128 -24.10 -1.66 -7.21
CA VAL A 128 -24.75 -2.98 -7.26
C VAL A 128 -25.13 -3.34 -8.71
N VAL A 129 -25.69 -2.39 -9.45
CA VAL A 129 -26.07 -2.60 -10.86
C VAL A 129 -24.84 -2.90 -11.70
N VAL A 130 -23.78 -2.10 -11.55
CA VAL A 130 -22.51 -2.31 -12.24
C VAL A 130 -21.88 -3.64 -11.81
N ALA A 131 -21.93 -4.02 -10.53
CA ALA A 131 -21.43 -5.31 -10.06
C ALA A 131 -22.14 -6.47 -10.76
N VAL A 132 -23.48 -6.45 -10.84
CA VAL A 132 -24.26 -7.48 -11.53
C VAL A 132 -23.91 -7.54 -13.02
N LEU A 133 -23.78 -6.40 -13.70
CA LEU A 133 -23.38 -6.33 -15.10
C LEU A 133 -21.97 -6.90 -15.33
N LEU A 134 -20.99 -6.55 -14.49
CA LEU A 134 -19.63 -7.06 -14.58
C LEU A 134 -19.57 -8.57 -14.32
N VAL A 135 -20.34 -9.10 -13.34
CA VAL A 135 -20.48 -10.55 -13.15
C VAL A 135 -21.07 -11.22 -14.39
N ALA A 136 -22.11 -10.66 -14.98
CA ALA A 136 -22.74 -11.22 -16.18
C ALA A 136 -21.75 -11.25 -17.36
N VAL A 137 -21.06 -10.14 -17.63
CA VAL A 137 -20.02 -10.04 -18.67
C VAL A 137 -18.91 -11.05 -18.43
N ALA A 138 -18.44 -11.18 -17.19
CA ALA A 138 -17.43 -12.14 -16.81
C ALA A 138 -17.83 -13.60 -17.03
N VAL A 139 -19.04 -13.98 -16.62
CA VAL A 139 -19.57 -15.34 -16.78
C VAL A 139 -19.69 -15.67 -18.27
N LEU A 140 -20.22 -14.74 -19.07
CA LEU A 140 -20.32 -14.88 -20.53
C LEU A 140 -18.92 -15.01 -21.17
N TRP A 141 -17.98 -14.15 -20.81
CA TRP A 141 -16.60 -14.23 -21.31
C TRP A 141 -15.96 -15.57 -20.95
N GLY A 142 -16.07 -16.00 -19.69
CA GLY A 142 -15.54 -17.30 -19.25
C GLY A 142 -16.16 -18.49 -20.00
N HIS A 143 -17.45 -18.40 -20.34
CA HIS A 143 -18.14 -19.42 -21.14
C HIS A 143 -17.64 -19.45 -22.59
N PHE A 144 -17.39 -18.28 -23.19
CA PHE A 144 -16.97 -18.11 -24.58
C PHE A 144 -15.46 -17.82 -24.74
N ASN A 145 -14.63 -18.17 -23.75
CA ASN A 145 -13.24 -17.70 -23.66
C ASN A 145 -12.40 -17.88 -24.94
N ALA A 146 -12.45 -19.06 -25.57
CA ALA A 146 -11.70 -19.30 -26.81
C ALA A 146 -12.20 -18.44 -27.99
N ALA A 147 -13.52 -18.21 -28.09
CA ALA A 147 -14.10 -17.35 -29.11
C ALA A 147 -13.82 -15.86 -28.84
N ALA A 148 -13.89 -15.45 -27.57
CA ALA A 148 -13.54 -14.10 -27.13
C ALA A 148 -12.05 -13.80 -27.43
N PHE A 149 -11.15 -14.73 -27.11
CA PHE A 149 -9.74 -14.63 -27.50
C PHE A 149 -9.59 -14.43 -29.01
N ALA A 150 -10.20 -15.31 -29.81
CA ALA A 150 -10.08 -15.24 -31.26
C ALA A 150 -10.59 -13.91 -31.83
N TRP A 151 -11.72 -13.42 -31.34
CA TRP A 151 -12.29 -12.14 -31.76
C TRP A 151 -11.40 -10.95 -31.37
N ILE A 152 -10.93 -10.88 -30.11
CA ILE A 152 -10.11 -9.76 -29.61
C ILE A 152 -8.73 -9.75 -30.27
N ALA A 153 -8.08 -10.91 -30.34
CA ALA A 153 -6.74 -11.06 -30.90
C ALA A 153 -6.73 -11.02 -32.43
N GLY A 154 -7.90 -11.19 -33.09
CA GLY A 154 -8.01 -11.26 -34.55
C GLY A 154 -7.55 -12.59 -35.14
N ALA A 155 -7.74 -13.70 -34.42
CA ALA A 155 -7.39 -15.04 -34.92
C ALA A 155 -8.48 -15.56 -35.87
N GLY A 156 -8.06 -16.01 -37.05
CA GLY A 156 -8.92 -16.61 -38.08
C GLY A 156 -8.83 -18.14 -38.10
N PRO A 157 -9.59 -18.81 -38.97
CA PRO A 157 -9.39 -20.23 -39.29
C PRO A 157 -7.96 -20.51 -39.77
N LEU A 158 -7.44 -21.72 -39.53
CA LEU A 158 -6.08 -22.10 -39.94
C LEU A 158 -5.88 -22.02 -41.46
N GLY A 159 -6.75 -22.70 -42.24
CA GLY A 159 -6.78 -22.59 -43.70
C GLY A 159 -5.65 -23.35 -44.40
N GLU A 160 -5.15 -24.43 -43.80
CA GLU A 160 -4.02 -25.24 -44.31
C GLU A 160 -4.45 -26.72 -44.45
N PRO A 161 -5.07 -27.13 -45.57
CA PRO A 161 -5.71 -28.44 -45.70
C PRO A 161 -4.77 -29.64 -45.47
N ASP A 162 -3.50 -29.51 -45.87
CA ASP A 162 -2.51 -30.57 -45.68
C ASP A 162 -2.12 -30.78 -44.21
N LEU A 163 -2.05 -29.70 -43.43
CA LEU A 163 -1.84 -29.76 -41.98
C LEU A 163 -3.09 -30.26 -41.27
N GLU A 164 -4.26 -29.77 -41.68
CA GLU A 164 -5.55 -30.15 -41.11
C GLU A 164 -5.78 -31.67 -41.23
N ARG A 165 -5.46 -32.29 -42.37
CA ARG A 165 -5.52 -33.75 -42.54
C ARG A 165 -4.60 -34.52 -41.57
N ARG A 166 -3.38 -34.02 -41.33
CA ARG A 166 -2.46 -34.63 -40.34
C ARG A 166 -2.97 -34.45 -38.91
N PHE A 167 -3.61 -33.32 -38.64
CA PHE A 167 -4.21 -33.04 -37.33
C PHE A 167 -5.43 -33.92 -37.08
N GLU A 168 -6.21 -34.27 -38.10
CA GLU A 168 -7.31 -35.24 -37.99
C GLU A 168 -6.81 -36.62 -37.53
N GLU A 169 -5.68 -37.10 -38.03
CA GLU A 169 -5.06 -38.37 -37.59
C GLU A 169 -4.66 -38.33 -36.10
N ILE A 170 -4.13 -37.20 -35.64
CA ILE A 170 -3.78 -36.97 -34.24
C ILE A 170 -5.05 -36.91 -33.37
N LEU A 171 -6.06 -36.17 -33.81
CA LEU A 171 -7.33 -36.01 -33.11
C LEU A 171 -8.11 -37.32 -33.02
N ALA A 172 -8.01 -38.20 -34.02
CA ALA A 172 -8.60 -39.53 -33.98
C ALA A 172 -8.04 -40.40 -32.84
N ARG A 173 -6.81 -40.13 -32.38
CA ARG A 173 -6.15 -40.81 -31.24
C ARG A 173 -6.27 -40.03 -29.93
N ALA A 174 -6.75 -38.79 -30.00
CA ALA A 174 -6.86 -37.90 -28.86
C ALA A 174 -8.12 -38.18 -28.03
N LYS A 175 -8.03 -37.88 -26.73
CA LYS A 175 -9.14 -38.01 -25.76
C LYS A 175 -9.91 -36.71 -25.57
N CYS A 176 -9.40 -35.60 -26.12
CA CYS A 176 -10.04 -34.29 -25.98
C CYS A 176 -11.19 -34.13 -26.99
N ARG A 177 -12.02 -33.10 -26.76
CA ARG A 177 -12.96 -32.66 -27.80
C ARG A 177 -12.20 -32.02 -28.94
N GLU A 178 -12.71 -32.18 -30.15
CA GLU A 178 -12.16 -31.56 -31.36
C GLU A 178 -12.03 -30.04 -31.18
N PRO A 179 -10.79 -29.50 -31.23
CA PRO A 179 -10.54 -28.07 -31.07
C PRO A 179 -10.75 -27.32 -32.38
N ARG A 180 -11.11 -26.04 -32.27
CA ARG A 180 -11.01 -25.11 -33.40
C ARG A 180 -9.54 -24.85 -33.71
N LEU A 181 -9.15 -25.07 -34.96
CA LEU A 181 -7.83 -24.76 -35.46
C LEU A 181 -7.80 -23.32 -35.96
N GLN A 182 -6.93 -22.51 -35.37
CA GLN A 182 -6.89 -21.08 -35.63
C GLN A 182 -5.48 -20.60 -35.94
N ARG A 183 -5.41 -19.57 -36.77
CA ARG A 183 -4.18 -18.86 -37.13
C ARG A 183 -4.26 -17.42 -36.62
N LEU A 184 -3.20 -16.97 -35.96
CA LEU A 184 -2.99 -15.61 -35.52
C LEU A 184 -1.92 -14.95 -36.39
N ASP A 185 -2.34 -14.04 -37.27
CA ASP A 185 -1.42 -13.30 -38.12
C ASP A 185 -0.76 -12.15 -37.35
N THR A 186 0.58 -12.10 -37.41
CA THR A 186 1.37 -11.09 -36.71
C THR A 186 1.55 -9.80 -37.49
N GLY A 187 1.17 -9.74 -38.77
CA GLY A 187 1.07 -8.49 -39.54
C GLY A 187 2.36 -7.65 -39.58
N GLY A 188 3.53 -8.29 -39.63
CA GLY A 188 4.85 -7.65 -39.57
C GLY A 188 5.54 -7.71 -38.21
N GLY A 189 4.89 -8.31 -37.21
CA GLY A 189 5.53 -8.71 -35.96
C GLY A 189 6.28 -10.02 -36.05
N PHE A 190 6.89 -10.42 -34.92
CA PHE A 190 7.50 -11.73 -34.77
C PHE A 190 7.00 -12.41 -33.49
N MET A 191 6.31 -13.54 -33.67
CA MET A 191 5.88 -14.42 -32.60
C MET A 191 5.92 -15.85 -33.11
N VAL A 192 6.80 -16.68 -32.57
CA VAL A 192 6.84 -18.12 -32.86
C VAL A 192 6.22 -18.84 -31.67
N ASN A 193 4.92 -19.11 -31.75
CA ASN A 193 4.18 -19.72 -30.64
C ASN A 193 2.97 -20.53 -31.13
N ALA A 194 2.62 -21.55 -30.36
CA ALA A 194 1.34 -22.25 -30.43
C ALA A 194 0.80 -22.36 -29.00
N PHE A 195 -0.52 -22.36 -28.83
CA PHE A 195 -1.12 -22.59 -27.52
C PHE A 195 -2.54 -23.13 -27.62
N ALA A 196 -2.85 -24.05 -26.71
CA ALA A 196 -4.19 -24.54 -26.45
C ALA A 196 -5.00 -23.57 -25.57
N LEU A 197 -6.27 -23.36 -25.94
CA LEU A 197 -7.27 -22.63 -25.17
C LEU A 197 -8.35 -23.60 -24.67
N PRO A 198 -8.21 -24.14 -23.44
CA PRO A 198 -9.23 -24.97 -22.83
C PRO A 198 -10.52 -24.16 -22.59
N ALA A 199 -11.61 -24.61 -23.19
CA ALA A 199 -12.91 -23.96 -23.09
C ALA A 199 -14.02 -24.99 -22.86
N PHE A 200 -15.05 -24.57 -22.12
CA PHE A 200 -16.16 -25.45 -21.75
C PHE A 200 -16.99 -25.89 -22.97
N ARG A 201 -17.20 -24.98 -23.93
CA ARG A 201 -17.99 -25.23 -25.13
C ARG A 201 -17.18 -25.97 -26.22
N ARG A 202 -16.27 -25.26 -26.89
CA ARG A 202 -15.31 -25.81 -27.85
C ARG A 202 -13.92 -25.27 -27.54
N PRO A 203 -12.91 -26.13 -27.29
CA PRO A 203 -11.52 -25.70 -27.17
C PRO A 203 -11.00 -25.15 -28.51
N ALA A 204 -9.86 -24.48 -28.47
CA ALA A 204 -9.16 -24.04 -29.67
C ALA A 204 -7.66 -24.30 -29.53
N VAL A 205 -6.97 -24.49 -30.65
CA VAL A 205 -5.50 -24.42 -30.74
C VAL A 205 -5.18 -23.29 -31.69
N VAL A 206 -4.38 -22.34 -31.23
CA VAL A 206 -4.00 -21.15 -31.99
C VAL A 206 -2.53 -21.26 -32.35
N PHE A 207 -2.23 -21.10 -33.64
CA PHE A 207 -0.87 -21.04 -34.19
C PHE A 207 -0.57 -19.63 -34.65
N SER A 208 0.63 -19.13 -34.37
CA SER A 208 1.09 -17.90 -35.00
C SER A 208 1.52 -18.15 -36.45
N SER A 209 1.34 -17.15 -37.32
CA SER A 209 1.79 -17.22 -38.71
C SER A 209 3.30 -17.51 -38.82
N ASP A 210 4.12 -16.95 -37.93
CA ASP A 210 5.58 -17.12 -37.98
C ASP A 210 6.03 -18.53 -37.53
N LEU A 211 5.23 -19.20 -36.68
CA LEU A 211 5.51 -20.59 -36.31
C LEU A 211 5.22 -21.54 -37.48
N LEU A 212 4.06 -21.36 -38.14
CA LEU A 212 3.70 -22.15 -39.32
C LEU A 212 4.69 -21.94 -40.48
N ALA A 213 5.22 -20.72 -40.63
CA ALA A 213 6.23 -20.44 -41.65
C ALA A 213 7.62 -21.02 -41.33
N ALA A 214 7.93 -21.27 -40.05
CA ALA A 214 9.25 -21.70 -39.61
C ALA A 214 9.40 -23.21 -39.42
N LEU A 215 8.30 -23.93 -39.18
CA LEU A 215 8.29 -25.35 -38.91
C LEU A 215 7.80 -26.14 -40.13
N THR A 216 8.38 -27.32 -40.34
CA THR A 216 7.88 -28.30 -41.32
C THR A 216 6.52 -28.87 -40.89
N ALA A 217 5.86 -29.60 -41.79
CA ALA A 217 4.56 -30.20 -41.48
C ALA A 217 4.63 -31.21 -40.32
N ASP A 218 5.70 -32.01 -40.25
CA ASP A 218 5.88 -33.00 -39.17
C ASP A 218 6.20 -32.31 -37.82
N GLU A 219 7.04 -31.27 -37.84
CA GLU A 219 7.32 -30.45 -36.66
C GLU A 219 6.07 -29.74 -36.14
N THR A 220 5.25 -29.19 -37.05
CA THR A 220 3.98 -28.53 -36.69
C THR A 220 2.98 -29.54 -36.12
N ALA A 221 2.90 -30.74 -36.70
CA ALA A 221 2.08 -31.83 -36.17
C ALA A 221 2.53 -32.29 -34.78
N ALA A 222 3.84 -32.33 -34.52
CA ALA A 222 4.38 -32.63 -33.19
C ALA A 222 4.02 -31.56 -32.15
N ILE A 223 4.11 -30.27 -32.52
CA ILE A 223 3.65 -29.17 -31.64
C ILE A 223 2.13 -29.22 -31.43
N PHE A 224 1.36 -29.49 -32.48
CA PHE A 224 -0.09 -29.67 -32.34
C PHE A 224 -0.44 -30.80 -31.36
N ALA A 225 0.24 -31.95 -31.45
CA ALA A 225 0.03 -33.06 -30.54
C ALA A 225 0.38 -32.70 -29.08
N HIS A 226 1.40 -31.86 -28.86
CA HIS A 226 1.71 -31.30 -27.54
C HIS A 226 0.56 -30.41 -27.01
N GLU A 227 0.04 -29.51 -27.84
CA GLU A 227 -1.11 -28.67 -27.46
C GLU A 227 -2.39 -29.49 -27.21
N VAL A 228 -2.59 -30.58 -27.97
CA VAL A 228 -3.66 -31.55 -27.71
C VAL A 228 -3.47 -32.25 -26.36
N GLY A 229 -2.24 -32.58 -25.97
CA GLY A 229 -1.91 -33.08 -24.63
C GLY A 229 -2.38 -32.13 -23.53
N HIS A 230 -2.20 -30.82 -23.70
CA HIS A 230 -2.76 -29.83 -22.78
C HIS A 230 -4.30 -29.84 -22.73
N LEU A 231 -4.97 -30.04 -23.87
CA LEU A 231 -6.43 -30.14 -23.92
C LEU A 231 -6.97 -31.41 -23.26
N GLU A 232 -6.28 -32.54 -23.38
CA GLU A 232 -6.64 -33.80 -22.71
C GLU A 232 -6.56 -33.66 -21.18
N TYR A 233 -5.59 -32.88 -20.67
CA TYR A 233 -5.47 -32.61 -19.24
C TYR A 233 -6.68 -31.83 -18.68
N PHE A 234 -7.20 -30.87 -19.44
CA PHE A 234 -8.36 -30.05 -19.04
C PHE A 234 -9.69 -30.68 -19.46
N ASP A 235 -10.00 -31.85 -18.89
CA ASP A 235 -11.29 -32.50 -19.07
C ASP A 235 -12.47 -31.63 -18.60
N ARG A 236 -13.70 -32.02 -18.99
CA ARG A 236 -14.92 -31.28 -18.64
C ARG A 236 -15.10 -31.08 -17.14
N ARG A 237 -14.68 -32.05 -16.31
CA ARG A 237 -14.82 -31.99 -14.84
C ARG A 237 -13.87 -30.97 -14.23
N ARG A 238 -12.62 -30.92 -14.69
CA ARG A 238 -11.61 -29.94 -14.26
C ARG A 238 -11.97 -28.54 -14.73
N LEU A 239 -12.46 -28.38 -15.97
CA LEU A 239 -12.96 -27.11 -16.47
C LEU A 239 -14.16 -26.61 -15.66
N LEU A 240 -15.11 -27.49 -15.33
CA LEU A 240 -16.23 -27.14 -14.46
C LEU A 240 -15.75 -26.69 -13.07
N ARG A 241 -14.83 -27.44 -12.45
CA ARG A 241 -14.25 -27.08 -11.14
C ARG A 241 -13.55 -25.72 -11.18
N ARG A 242 -12.75 -25.46 -12.23
CA ARG A 242 -12.09 -24.17 -12.45
C ARG A 242 -13.12 -23.05 -12.57
N ASN A 243 -14.15 -23.25 -13.38
CA ASN A 243 -15.19 -22.25 -13.60
C ASN A 243 -16.03 -22.01 -12.34
N LEU A 244 -16.32 -23.03 -11.54
CA LEU A 244 -17.01 -22.88 -10.25
C LEU A 244 -16.21 -22.02 -9.26
N VAL A 245 -14.87 -22.20 -9.19
CA VAL A 245 -14.01 -21.32 -8.38
C VAL A 245 -14.07 -19.88 -8.88
N ILE A 246 -13.96 -19.68 -10.19
CA ILE A 246 -14.04 -18.34 -10.81
C ILE A 246 -15.41 -17.69 -10.55
N TRP A 247 -16.52 -18.41 -10.74
CA TRP A 247 -17.87 -17.93 -10.46
C TRP A 247 -18.09 -17.66 -8.97
N GLY A 248 -17.50 -18.46 -8.09
CA GLY A 248 -17.50 -18.21 -6.65
C GLY A 248 -16.79 -16.91 -6.27
N LEU A 249 -15.68 -16.57 -6.94
CA LEU A 249 -15.00 -15.27 -6.73
C LEU A 249 -15.90 -14.10 -7.16
N PHE A 250 -16.60 -14.21 -8.29
CA PHE A 250 -17.55 -13.19 -8.73
C PHE A 250 -18.75 -13.05 -7.79
N ALA A 251 -19.34 -14.17 -7.39
CA ALA A 251 -20.47 -14.17 -6.45
C ALA A 251 -20.05 -13.60 -5.08
N GLY A 252 -18.85 -13.93 -4.61
CA GLY A 252 -18.28 -13.38 -3.39
C GLY A 252 -18.04 -11.87 -3.46
N LEU A 253 -17.54 -11.35 -4.58
CA LEU A 253 -17.39 -9.91 -4.81
C LEU A 253 -18.76 -9.21 -4.83
N LEU A 254 -19.73 -9.76 -5.55
CA LEU A 254 -21.09 -9.21 -5.61
C LEU A 254 -21.73 -9.18 -4.21
N ALA A 255 -21.58 -10.26 -3.44
CA ALA A 255 -22.02 -10.30 -2.06
C ALA A 255 -21.29 -9.25 -1.21
N ALA A 256 -19.96 -9.15 -1.31
CA ALA A 256 -19.21 -8.14 -0.57
C ALA A 256 -19.68 -6.72 -0.89
N THR A 257 -19.98 -6.39 -2.14
CA THR A 257 -20.55 -5.10 -2.53
C THR A 257 -21.88 -4.81 -1.83
N VAL A 258 -22.79 -5.79 -1.78
CA VAL A 258 -24.12 -5.62 -1.17
C VAL A 258 -24.04 -5.59 0.36
N TRP A 259 -23.21 -6.44 0.96
CA TRP A 259 -23.16 -6.63 2.41
C TRP A 259 -22.29 -5.59 3.13
N LEU A 260 -21.17 -5.18 2.53
CA LEU A 260 -20.27 -4.21 3.15
C LEU A 260 -20.65 -2.77 2.80
N GLY A 261 -21.27 -2.53 1.64
CA GLY A 261 -21.41 -1.18 1.07
C GLY A 261 -20.08 -0.65 0.53
N VAL A 262 -20.11 0.03 -0.63
CA VAL A 262 -18.89 0.43 -1.35
C VAL A 262 -18.05 1.51 -0.66
N GLU A 263 -18.70 2.33 0.17
CA GLU A 263 -18.06 3.39 0.94
C GLU A 263 -17.49 2.90 2.27
N SER A 264 -17.77 1.65 2.67
CA SER A 264 -17.19 1.11 3.90
C SER A 264 -15.67 1.01 3.81
N SER A 265 -15.00 1.28 4.93
CA SER A 265 -13.55 1.11 5.06
C SER A 265 -13.08 -0.31 4.68
N ALA A 266 -13.90 -1.32 4.95
CA ALA A 266 -13.67 -2.71 4.57
C ALA A 266 -13.70 -2.92 3.04
N PHE A 267 -14.65 -2.32 2.33
CA PHE A 267 -14.73 -2.44 0.86
C PHE A 267 -13.65 -1.61 0.16
N VAL A 268 -13.32 -0.42 0.67
CA VAL A 268 -12.19 0.38 0.20
C VAL A 268 -10.89 -0.43 0.29
N THR A 269 -10.63 -1.01 1.45
CA THR A 269 -9.52 -1.94 1.72
C THR A 269 -9.50 -3.11 0.71
N LEU A 270 -10.63 -3.78 0.54
CA LEU A 270 -10.78 -4.87 -0.43
C LEU A 270 -10.41 -4.42 -1.85
N SER A 271 -10.87 -3.24 -2.28
CA SER A 271 -10.64 -2.74 -3.65
C SER A 271 -9.16 -2.54 -4.00
N TRP A 272 -8.33 -2.21 -3.01
CA TRP A 272 -6.89 -2.02 -3.19
C TRP A 272 -6.09 -3.33 -3.12
N VAL A 273 -6.48 -4.24 -2.22
CA VAL A 273 -5.77 -5.51 -1.98
C VAL A 273 -6.11 -6.57 -3.03
N TRP A 274 -7.33 -6.53 -3.57
CA TRP A 274 -7.87 -7.56 -4.45
C TRP A 274 -7.08 -7.79 -5.76
N PRO A 275 -6.69 -6.76 -6.54
CA PRO A 275 -5.91 -6.99 -7.77
C PRO A 275 -4.61 -7.75 -7.52
N LEU A 276 -3.93 -7.45 -6.41
CA LEU A 276 -2.69 -8.10 -6.03
C LEU A 276 -2.94 -9.51 -5.48
N ALA A 277 -4.05 -9.77 -4.77
CA ALA A 277 -4.45 -11.13 -4.41
C ALA A 277 -4.68 -12.02 -5.66
N ILE A 278 -5.31 -11.48 -6.71
CA ILE A 278 -5.48 -12.18 -8.00
C ILE A 278 -4.14 -12.41 -8.69
N LEU A 279 -3.22 -11.44 -8.67
CA LEU A 279 -1.87 -11.61 -9.21
C LEU A 279 -1.10 -12.75 -8.50
N VAL A 280 -1.21 -12.84 -7.18
CA VAL A 280 -0.59 -13.91 -6.38
C VAL A 280 -1.19 -15.27 -6.71
N LEU A 281 -2.51 -15.34 -6.84
CA LEU A 281 -3.21 -16.55 -7.27
C LEU A 281 -2.71 -17.01 -8.66
N LEU A 282 -2.63 -16.09 -9.63
CA LEU A 282 -2.12 -16.39 -10.97
C LEU A 282 -0.67 -16.89 -10.94
N ALA A 283 0.21 -16.22 -10.18
CA ALA A 283 1.59 -16.65 -10.01
C ALA A 283 1.69 -18.07 -9.42
N ALA A 284 0.83 -18.40 -8.45
CA ALA A 284 0.77 -19.75 -7.87
C ALA A 284 0.28 -20.80 -8.87
N LEU A 285 -0.68 -20.46 -9.73
CA LEU A 285 -1.20 -21.34 -10.78
C LEU A 285 -0.14 -21.63 -11.87
N VAL A 286 0.65 -20.61 -12.24
CA VAL A 286 1.75 -20.73 -13.21
C VAL A 286 2.91 -21.52 -12.64
N ALA A 287 3.30 -21.31 -11.38
CA ALA A 287 4.43 -22.01 -10.78
C ALA A 287 4.32 -23.54 -10.80
N GLY A 288 3.10 -24.08 -10.95
CA GLY A 288 2.77 -25.51 -11.05
C GLY A 288 2.69 -26.11 -12.45
N SER A 289 3.00 -25.38 -13.53
CA SER A 289 2.82 -25.86 -14.90
C SER A 289 3.85 -26.88 -15.38
N GLN A 290 5.08 -26.83 -14.89
CA GLN A 290 6.19 -27.60 -15.48
C GLN A 290 5.99 -29.12 -15.49
N GLY A 291 5.33 -29.70 -14.47
CA GLY A 291 5.01 -31.12 -14.48
C GLY A 291 4.04 -31.50 -15.62
N ARG A 292 3.14 -30.58 -15.99
CA ARG A 292 2.19 -30.78 -17.10
C ARG A 292 2.87 -30.74 -18.46
N GLU A 293 3.96 -29.98 -18.58
CA GLU A 293 4.76 -29.90 -19.82
C GLU A 293 5.38 -31.26 -20.14
N HIS A 294 5.91 -31.95 -19.12
CA HIS A 294 6.45 -33.29 -19.27
C HIS A 294 5.38 -34.29 -19.74
N ASP A 295 4.23 -34.33 -19.07
CA ASP A 295 3.12 -35.21 -19.46
C ASP A 295 2.64 -34.94 -20.90
N SER A 296 2.64 -33.66 -21.31
CA SER A 296 2.22 -33.25 -22.65
C SER A 296 3.28 -33.58 -23.72
N ASP A 297 4.56 -33.49 -23.40
CA ASP A 297 5.66 -33.94 -24.26
C ASP A 297 5.59 -35.45 -24.52
N VAL A 298 5.41 -36.26 -23.47
CA VAL A 298 5.24 -37.72 -23.59
C VAL A 298 4.00 -38.04 -24.42
N ARG A 299 2.89 -37.38 -24.14
CA ARG A 299 1.63 -37.58 -24.87
C ARG A 299 1.74 -37.19 -26.35
N ALA A 300 2.48 -36.14 -26.67
CA ALA A 300 2.72 -35.73 -28.06
C ALA A 300 3.47 -36.82 -28.84
N VAL A 301 4.46 -37.46 -28.21
CA VAL A 301 5.18 -38.59 -28.79
C VAL A 301 4.26 -39.80 -28.98
N GLU A 302 3.41 -40.12 -28.01
CA GLU A 302 2.42 -41.20 -28.16
C GLU A 302 1.43 -40.95 -29.31
N LEU A 303 0.98 -39.71 -29.49
CA LEU A 303 -0.01 -39.36 -30.52
C LEU A 303 0.59 -39.37 -31.93
N THR A 304 1.84 -38.89 -32.08
CA THR A 304 2.50 -38.76 -33.38
C THR A 304 3.38 -39.94 -33.76
N GLY A 305 3.93 -40.66 -32.78
CA GLY A 305 4.99 -41.65 -33.00
C GLY A 305 6.32 -41.04 -33.46
N ASN A 306 6.49 -39.71 -33.44
CA ASN A 306 7.66 -39.02 -33.99
C ASN A 306 8.33 -38.12 -32.94
N PRO A 307 9.18 -38.68 -32.06
CA PRO A 307 9.88 -37.90 -31.03
C PRO A 307 10.92 -36.93 -31.60
N GLU A 308 11.49 -37.23 -32.77
CA GLU A 308 12.48 -36.37 -33.41
C GLU A 308 11.87 -35.07 -33.93
N ALA A 309 10.66 -35.14 -34.52
CA ALA A 309 9.94 -33.95 -34.95
C ALA A 309 9.66 -33.00 -33.77
N LEU A 310 9.28 -33.55 -32.60
CA LEU A 310 9.07 -32.73 -31.40
C LEU A 310 10.37 -32.08 -30.90
N VAL A 311 11.46 -32.85 -30.80
CA VAL A 311 12.76 -32.33 -30.36
C VAL A 311 13.29 -31.25 -31.30
N THR A 312 13.14 -31.44 -32.61
CA THR A 312 13.59 -30.49 -33.64
C THR A 312 12.74 -29.22 -33.60
N ALA A 313 11.41 -29.36 -33.52
CA ALA A 313 10.49 -28.23 -33.38
C ALA A 313 10.80 -27.39 -32.13
N LEU A 314 10.96 -28.01 -30.96
CA LEU A 314 11.29 -27.30 -29.72
C LEU A 314 12.65 -26.61 -29.77
N THR A 315 13.63 -27.23 -30.43
CA THR A 315 14.96 -26.66 -30.64
C THR A 315 14.89 -25.44 -31.56
N MET A 316 14.10 -25.52 -32.64
CA MET A 316 13.87 -24.42 -33.57
C MET A 316 13.17 -23.25 -32.89
N ILE A 317 12.11 -23.50 -32.12
CA ILE A 317 11.39 -22.49 -31.34
C ILE A 317 12.34 -21.77 -30.37
N HIS A 318 13.18 -22.50 -29.62
CA HIS A 318 14.15 -21.88 -28.70
C HIS A 318 15.17 -21.01 -29.42
N ARG A 319 15.65 -21.46 -30.58
CA ARG A 319 16.59 -20.72 -31.42
C ARG A 319 15.96 -19.42 -31.92
N LEU A 320 14.76 -19.49 -32.50
CA LEU A 320 14.02 -18.36 -33.05
C LEU A 320 13.66 -17.34 -31.95
N MET A 321 13.23 -17.82 -30.79
CA MET A 321 12.90 -16.98 -29.63
C MET A 321 14.12 -16.49 -28.86
N ARG A 322 15.34 -16.80 -29.31
CA ARG A 322 16.63 -16.42 -28.70
C ARG A 322 16.68 -16.78 -27.21
N MET A 323 16.33 -18.03 -26.88
CA MET A 323 16.31 -18.56 -25.51
C MET A 323 17.47 -19.55 -25.28
N PRO A 324 18.12 -19.51 -24.10
CA PRO A 324 19.18 -20.46 -23.79
C PRO A 324 18.61 -21.87 -23.57
N ARG A 325 19.38 -22.90 -23.99
CA ARG A 325 18.98 -24.31 -23.93
C ARG A 325 18.90 -24.87 -22.49
N ARG A 326 19.76 -24.39 -21.60
CA ARG A 326 19.84 -24.79 -20.17
C ARG A 326 19.63 -23.59 -19.27
N TRP A 327 18.86 -23.76 -18.19
CA TRP A 327 18.63 -22.73 -17.19
C TRP A 327 19.18 -23.16 -15.82
N ARG A 328 19.35 -22.19 -14.92
CA ARG A 328 19.66 -22.49 -13.52
C ARG A 328 18.44 -23.12 -12.87
N GLU A 329 18.59 -24.26 -12.21
CA GLU A 329 17.51 -24.99 -11.51
C GLU A 329 16.65 -24.07 -10.61
N SER A 330 17.28 -23.20 -9.81
CA SER A 330 16.56 -22.26 -8.94
C SER A 330 15.78 -21.13 -9.68
N SER A 331 16.14 -20.85 -10.93
CA SER A 331 15.44 -19.94 -11.83
C SER A 331 14.40 -20.65 -12.69
N GLU A 332 14.66 -21.89 -13.07
CA GLU A 332 13.77 -22.72 -13.87
C GLU A 332 12.44 -22.94 -13.18
N GLY A 333 12.42 -23.25 -11.87
CA GLY A 333 11.16 -23.37 -11.12
C GLY A 333 10.30 -22.09 -11.00
N ARG A 334 10.72 -20.96 -11.60
CA ARG A 334 9.95 -19.70 -11.70
C ARG A 334 9.43 -19.43 -13.12
N LEU A 335 9.70 -20.31 -14.08
CA LEU A 335 9.32 -20.16 -15.48
C LEU A 335 8.17 -21.12 -15.80
N SER A 336 7.33 -20.74 -16.78
CA SER A 336 6.14 -21.52 -17.15
C SER A 336 6.49 -22.88 -17.77
N HIS A 337 7.58 -22.95 -18.53
CA HIS A 337 8.08 -24.19 -19.12
C HIS A 337 9.38 -24.63 -18.42
N PRO A 338 9.76 -25.92 -18.46
CA PRO A 338 11.12 -26.35 -18.18
C PRO A 338 12.06 -25.96 -19.35
N SER A 339 13.37 -26.02 -19.11
CA SER A 339 14.40 -25.75 -20.11
C SER A 339 14.38 -26.80 -21.23
N LEU A 340 14.83 -26.39 -22.43
CA LEU A 340 14.90 -27.28 -23.59
C LEU A 340 15.67 -28.56 -23.29
N ALA A 341 16.80 -28.48 -22.59
CA ALA A 341 17.59 -29.66 -22.22
C ALA A 341 16.78 -30.70 -21.42
N ARG A 342 15.97 -30.25 -20.46
CA ARG A 342 15.11 -31.14 -19.66
C ARG A 342 13.99 -31.75 -20.52
N ARG A 343 13.37 -30.96 -21.40
CA ARG A 343 12.32 -31.47 -22.31
C ARG A 343 12.86 -32.51 -23.28
N VAL A 344 14.00 -32.23 -23.93
CA VAL A 344 14.64 -33.16 -24.86
C VAL A 344 14.99 -34.47 -24.15
N ARG A 345 15.55 -34.40 -22.93
CA ARG A 345 15.82 -35.60 -22.14
C ARG A 345 14.55 -36.40 -21.84
N ALA A 346 13.52 -35.74 -21.33
CA ALA A 346 12.25 -36.39 -21.01
C ALA A 346 11.64 -37.12 -22.22
N ILE A 347 11.68 -36.49 -23.40
CA ILE A 347 11.19 -37.09 -24.66
C ILE A 347 12.01 -38.34 -25.02
N ARG A 348 13.34 -38.27 -24.88
CA ARG A 348 14.25 -39.37 -25.20
C ARG A 348 14.11 -40.56 -24.23
N GLU A 349 13.98 -40.26 -22.94
CA GLU A 349 13.73 -41.26 -21.89
C GLU A 349 12.40 -41.99 -22.11
N ALA A 350 11.34 -41.25 -22.48
CA ALA A 350 10.01 -41.83 -22.74
C ALA A 350 9.97 -42.83 -23.91
N VAL A 351 10.90 -42.71 -24.86
CA VAL A 351 11.00 -43.59 -26.04
C VAL A 351 11.92 -44.79 -25.78
N GLY A 352 12.60 -44.86 -24.63
CA GLY A 352 13.51 -45.96 -24.31
C GLY A 352 14.86 -45.91 -25.05
N VAL A 353 15.23 -44.76 -25.63
CA VAL A 353 16.53 -44.54 -26.31
C VAL A 353 17.70 -44.51 -25.29
N GLY A 354 17.44 -44.84 -24.02
CA GLY A 354 18.45 -44.94 -22.96
C GLY A 354 19.19 -46.28 -22.92
N ASP A 355 18.68 -47.33 -23.58
CA ASP A 355 19.24 -48.70 -23.52
C ASP A 355 19.37 -49.39 -24.89
N SER A 356 19.01 -48.73 -26.00
CA SER A 356 19.23 -49.31 -27.33
C SER A 356 20.71 -49.24 -27.70
N ASP A 357 21.34 -50.40 -27.82
CA ASP A 357 22.68 -50.70 -28.37
C ASP A 357 22.96 -50.13 -29.79
N ASP A 358 22.15 -49.19 -30.27
CA ASP A 358 22.51 -48.35 -31.41
C ASP A 358 23.56 -47.33 -30.95
N GLU A 359 24.81 -47.79 -31.03
CA GLU A 359 26.04 -47.01 -31.22
C GLU A 359 25.93 -46.08 -32.44
N ALA A 360 24.94 -45.20 -32.45
CA ALA A 360 24.80 -44.13 -33.43
C ALA A 360 25.83 -43.04 -33.11
N LYS A 361 27.08 -43.33 -33.49
CA LYS A 361 28.11 -42.36 -33.93
C LYS A 361 28.05 -41.03 -33.18
N VAL A 362 28.45 -40.99 -31.91
CA VAL A 362 28.91 -39.74 -31.32
C VAL A 362 30.31 -39.49 -31.91
N PRO A 363 30.54 -38.44 -32.71
CA PRO A 363 31.89 -38.12 -33.16
C PRO A 363 32.75 -37.84 -31.93
N SER A 364 33.88 -38.55 -31.87
CA SER A 364 34.93 -38.51 -30.86
C SER A 364 35.73 -37.20 -30.91
N GLU A 365 35.05 -36.06 -30.77
CA GLU A 365 35.71 -34.76 -30.66
C GLU A 365 35.80 -34.39 -29.18
N VAL A 366 36.95 -34.70 -28.58
CA VAL A 366 37.28 -34.24 -27.24
C VAL A 366 37.58 -32.75 -27.32
N VAL A 367 36.72 -31.92 -26.73
CA VAL A 367 36.90 -30.46 -26.79
C VAL A 367 37.77 -29.99 -25.63
N VAL A 368 38.93 -29.44 -25.97
CA VAL A 368 39.87 -28.84 -25.02
C VAL A 368 39.64 -27.33 -25.00
N LEU A 369 39.37 -26.77 -23.82
CA LEU A 369 39.10 -25.35 -23.61
C LEU A 369 40.13 -24.77 -22.66
N ARG A 370 40.89 -23.77 -23.10
CA ARG A 370 41.82 -23.03 -22.25
C ARG A 370 41.09 -21.87 -21.56
N GLY A 371 41.36 -21.65 -20.28
CA GLY A 371 40.80 -20.57 -19.50
C GLY A 371 41.09 -19.20 -20.12
N ALA A 372 40.09 -18.32 -20.16
CA ALA A 372 40.23 -16.98 -20.71
C ALA A 372 40.87 -15.98 -19.71
N GLU A 373 40.72 -16.22 -18.40
CA GLU A 373 41.31 -15.40 -17.33
C GLU A 373 42.62 -15.99 -16.81
N GLU A 374 42.67 -17.32 -16.62
CA GLU A 374 43.87 -18.06 -16.20
C GLU A 374 44.21 -19.13 -17.27
N PRO A 375 45.21 -18.88 -18.14
CA PRO A 375 45.58 -19.80 -19.22
C PRO A 375 46.07 -21.18 -18.74
N SER A 376 46.53 -21.27 -17.49
CA SER A 376 46.97 -22.51 -16.83
C SER A 376 45.80 -23.41 -16.39
N GLU A 377 44.55 -22.92 -16.45
CA GLU A 377 43.35 -23.75 -16.30
C GLU A 377 42.89 -24.27 -17.66
N VAL A 378 42.78 -25.59 -17.79
CA VAL A 378 42.28 -26.24 -19.01
C VAL A 378 41.13 -27.17 -18.67
N LEU A 379 40.09 -27.14 -19.49
CA LEU A 379 38.93 -27.99 -19.36
C LEU A 379 38.80 -28.90 -20.58
N VAL A 380 38.79 -30.20 -20.33
CA VAL A 380 38.62 -31.21 -21.38
C VAL A 380 37.24 -31.82 -21.24
N LEU A 381 36.37 -31.56 -22.21
CA LEU A 381 35.05 -32.17 -22.33
C LEU A 381 35.19 -33.47 -23.12
N ALA A 382 35.31 -34.59 -22.42
CA ALA A 382 35.38 -35.93 -23.00
C ALA A 382 33.96 -36.51 -23.19
N THR A 383 33.87 -37.74 -23.70
CA THR A 383 32.61 -38.38 -24.11
C THR A 383 31.69 -38.75 -22.93
N ASP A 384 32.24 -39.07 -21.76
CA ASP A 384 31.50 -39.50 -20.56
C ASP A 384 31.77 -38.64 -19.31
N ARG A 385 32.75 -37.73 -19.38
CA ARG A 385 33.27 -36.97 -18.24
C ARG A 385 33.87 -35.64 -18.65
N LEU A 386 34.00 -34.77 -17.65
CA LEU A 386 34.69 -33.50 -17.70
C LEU A 386 35.99 -33.61 -16.90
N HIS A 387 37.12 -33.27 -17.50
CA HIS A 387 38.41 -33.16 -16.81
C HIS A 387 38.77 -31.70 -16.61
N TRP A 388 38.92 -31.30 -15.36
CA TRP A 388 39.39 -29.99 -14.95
C TRP A 388 40.88 -30.07 -14.61
N LEU A 389 41.71 -29.37 -15.36
CA LEU A 389 43.16 -29.41 -15.28
C LEU A 389 43.69 -28.06 -14.79
N GLN A 390 44.61 -28.05 -13.83
CA GLN A 390 45.26 -26.85 -13.33
C GLN A 390 46.78 -26.97 -13.40
N GLY A 391 47.44 -25.84 -13.63
CA GLY A 391 48.90 -25.74 -13.65
C GLY A 391 49.53 -26.25 -14.94
N LEU A 392 48.88 -26.11 -16.09
CA LEU A 392 49.52 -26.39 -17.38
C LEU A 392 50.49 -25.27 -17.78
N ASP A 393 51.66 -25.64 -18.29
CA ASP A 393 52.60 -24.72 -18.92
C ASP A 393 52.07 -24.19 -20.26
N ASP A 394 52.41 -22.95 -20.61
CA ASP A 394 51.85 -22.26 -21.79
C ASP A 394 52.18 -22.94 -23.14
N ASP A 395 53.30 -23.67 -23.19
CA ASP A 395 53.92 -24.30 -24.39
C ASP A 395 53.39 -25.72 -24.69
N VAL A 396 52.43 -26.23 -23.91
CA VAL A 396 51.86 -27.56 -24.13
C VAL A 396 50.84 -27.53 -25.28
N ASP A 397 51.05 -28.39 -26.27
CA ASP A 397 50.10 -28.63 -27.36
C ASP A 397 48.72 -29.04 -26.83
N LEU A 398 47.66 -28.40 -27.34
CA LEU A 398 46.26 -28.60 -26.91
C LEU A 398 45.64 -29.91 -27.41
N GLU A 399 46.46 -30.93 -27.69
CA GLU A 399 46.02 -32.27 -28.02
C GLU A 399 45.45 -32.97 -26.77
N PRO A 400 44.22 -33.53 -26.81
CA PRO A 400 43.54 -34.07 -25.62
C PRO A 400 44.37 -35.03 -24.76
N ARG A 401 45.22 -35.86 -25.38
CA ARG A 401 46.09 -36.80 -24.66
C ARG A 401 47.32 -36.14 -24.04
N ALA A 402 47.91 -35.14 -24.71
CA ALA A 402 49.08 -34.42 -24.22
C ALA A 402 48.74 -33.56 -23.00
N VAL A 403 47.60 -32.86 -23.04
CA VAL A 403 47.11 -32.02 -21.94
C VAL A 403 46.75 -32.86 -20.70
N LEU A 404 46.15 -34.04 -20.86
CA LEU A 404 45.83 -34.94 -19.74
C LEU A 404 47.08 -35.54 -19.06
N GLN A 405 48.20 -35.69 -19.79
CA GLN A 405 49.46 -36.23 -19.26
C GLN A 405 50.34 -35.14 -18.62
N ALA A 406 50.26 -33.89 -19.09
CA ALA A 406 51.08 -32.78 -18.64
C ALA A 406 50.53 -32.02 -17.41
N ALA A 407 49.27 -32.24 -17.03
CA ALA A 407 48.64 -31.51 -15.94
C ALA A 407 49.15 -31.90 -14.55
N HIS A 408 49.50 -30.92 -13.72
CA HIS A 408 49.91 -31.14 -12.32
C HIS A 408 48.75 -31.53 -11.39
N ASP A 409 47.55 -31.01 -11.62
CA ASP A 409 46.33 -31.39 -10.90
C ASP A 409 45.19 -31.66 -11.90
N CYS A 410 44.57 -32.84 -11.80
CA CYS A 410 43.51 -33.30 -12.70
C CYS A 410 42.30 -33.81 -11.90
N ARG A 411 41.21 -33.05 -11.98
CA ARG A 411 39.92 -33.43 -11.40
C ARG A 411 38.96 -33.90 -12.50
N SER A 412 38.71 -35.20 -12.54
CA SER A 412 37.76 -35.82 -13.46
C SER A 412 36.39 -36.01 -12.80
N ILE A 413 35.31 -35.58 -13.46
CA ILE A 413 33.93 -35.70 -12.98
C ILE A 413 33.08 -36.31 -14.09
N ARG A 414 32.42 -37.44 -13.83
CA ARG A 414 31.48 -38.04 -14.79
C ARG A 414 30.27 -37.12 -14.97
N TYR A 415 29.72 -37.04 -16.17
CA TYR A 415 28.54 -36.21 -16.39
C TYR A 415 27.35 -36.66 -15.51
N SER A 416 27.23 -37.96 -15.22
CA SER A 416 26.22 -38.51 -14.32
C SER A 416 26.41 -38.10 -12.84
N GLU A 417 27.57 -37.55 -12.48
CA GLU A 417 27.86 -37.01 -11.15
C GLU A 417 27.66 -35.48 -11.07
N LEU A 418 27.43 -34.82 -12.21
CA LEU A 418 27.12 -33.40 -12.24
C LEU A 418 25.64 -33.15 -11.95
N ALA A 419 25.38 -32.19 -11.06
CA ALA A 419 24.06 -31.63 -10.77
C ALA A 419 23.67 -30.50 -11.75
N ASP A 420 24.65 -29.77 -12.30
CA ASP A 420 24.41 -28.63 -13.20
C ASP A 420 25.66 -28.36 -14.04
N LEU A 421 25.51 -28.22 -15.35
CA LEU A 421 26.58 -27.82 -16.27
C LEU A 421 26.01 -26.86 -17.32
N ARG A 422 26.47 -25.60 -17.33
CA ARG A 422 25.89 -24.58 -18.21
C ARG A 422 26.83 -23.42 -18.49
N LEU A 423 26.54 -22.70 -19.58
CA LEU A 423 27.10 -21.39 -19.86
C LEU A 423 26.39 -20.32 -18.99
N GLU A 424 27.17 -19.57 -18.21
CA GLU A 424 26.71 -18.44 -17.38
C GLU A 424 27.37 -17.15 -17.87
N VAL A 425 26.59 -16.07 -17.94
CA VAL A 425 27.11 -14.74 -18.29
C VAL A 425 27.04 -13.81 -17.08
N ARG A 426 28.16 -13.14 -16.77
CA ARG A 426 28.28 -12.20 -15.65
C ARG A 426 28.78 -10.83 -16.08
N GLY A 427 28.39 -9.81 -15.32
CA GLY A 427 28.87 -8.44 -15.49
C GLY A 427 28.61 -7.87 -16.89
N MET A 428 29.64 -7.24 -17.47
CA MET A 428 29.64 -6.59 -18.78
C MET A 428 30.02 -7.52 -19.95
N GLY A 429 30.05 -8.84 -19.77
CA GLY A 429 30.29 -9.80 -20.87
C GLY A 429 31.18 -11.00 -20.55
N GLY A 430 31.54 -11.24 -19.28
CA GLY A 430 32.30 -12.43 -18.90
C GLY A 430 31.46 -13.69 -19.13
N ARG A 431 32.04 -14.67 -19.81
CA ARG A 431 31.39 -15.93 -20.18
C ARG A 431 32.05 -17.03 -19.38
N TYR A 432 31.26 -17.82 -18.66
CA TYR A 432 31.79 -18.84 -17.78
C TYR A 432 31.11 -20.18 -18.04
N LEU A 433 31.87 -21.26 -18.17
CA LEU A 433 31.32 -22.61 -18.05
C LEU A 433 31.25 -22.94 -16.57
N LYS A 434 30.04 -23.08 -16.05
CA LYS A 434 29.82 -23.44 -14.65
C LYS A 434 29.44 -24.91 -14.56
N ALA A 435 30.18 -25.66 -13.77
CA ALA A 435 29.86 -27.04 -13.38
C ALA A 435 29.55 -27.09 -11.88
N VAL A 436 28.56 -27.88 -11.48
CA VAL A 436 28.22 -28.18 -10.09
C VAL A 436 28.16 -29.69 -9.94
N ASP A 437 28.96 -30.23 -9.04
CA ASP A 437 28.93 -31.65 -8.65
C ASP A 437 27.68 -31.92 -7.78
N SER A 438 27.18 -33.15 -7.79
CA SER A 438 26.23 -33.74 -6.85
C SER A 438 26.48 -33.38 -5.37
N ARG A 439 27.73 -33.15 -4.97
CA ARG A 439 28.12 -32.72 -3.62
C ARG A 439 28.00 -31.20 -3.38
N GLY A 440 27.60 -30.43 -4.39
CA GLY A 440 27.44 -28.96 -4.34
C GLY A 440 28.72 -28.15 -4.60
N SER A 441 29.85 -28.81 -4.89
CA SER A 441 31.09 -28.16 -5.32
C SER A 441 30.88 -27.45 -6.65
N THR A 442 31.19 -26.15 -6.73
CA THR A 442 31.03 -25.35 -7.95
C THR A 442 32.38 -25.07 -8.58
N LEU A 443 32.55 -25.43 -9.85
CA LEU A 443 33.68 -25.07 -10.70
C LEU A 443 33.22 -24.04 -11.73
N ARG A 444 34.09 -23.09 -12.10
CA ARG A 444 33.78 -22.04 -13.09
C ARG A 444 35.01 -21.74 -13.93
N LEU A 445 34.91 -21.94 -15.24
CA LEU A 445 35.98 -21.60 -16.20
C LEU A 445 35.57 -20.39 -17.00
N ALA A 446 36.40 -19.36 -17.11
CA ALA A 446 36.19 -18.28 -18.07
C ALA A 446 36.42 -18.80 -19.50
N ILE A 447 35.47 -18.60 -20.41
CA ILE A 447 35.52 -19.09 -21.80
C ILE A 447 35.74 -17.92 -22.77
N ARG A 448 36.57 -18.14 -23.79
CA ARG A 448 36.76 -17.19 -24.89
C ARG A 448 35.52 -17.12 -25.80
N PRO A 449 35.23 -15.97 -26.45
CA PRO A 449 34.06 -15.82 -27.32
C PRO A 449 33.97 -16.85 -28.46
N GLU A 450 35.11 -17.20 -29.06
CA GLU A 450 35.23 -18.16 -30.16
C GLU A 450 34.82 -19.59 -29.77
N ASP A 451 35.07 -19.99 -28.52
CA ASP A 451 34.80 -21.34 -28.02
C ASP A 451 33.34 -21.54 -27.59
N VAL A 452 32.55 -20.46 -27.48
CA VAL A 452 31.15 -20.53 -27.03
C VAL A 452 30.31 -21.44 -27.92
N ARG A 453 30.51 -21.41 -29.24
CA ARG A 453 29.76 -22.27 -30.17
C ARG A 453 30.11 -23.74 -29.94
N ARG A 454 31.40 -24.07 -29.87
CA ARG A 454 31.90 -25.43 -29.57
C ARG A 454 31.34 -25.95 -28.26
N VAL A 455 31.36 -25.13 -27.20
CA VAL A 455 30.79 -25.47 -25.89
C VAL A 455 29.30 -25.77 -26.01
N LYS A 456 28.53 -24.94 -26.73
CA LYS A 456 27.09 -25.16 -26.92
C LYS A 456 26.78 -26.46 -27.66
N ASP A 457 27.58 -26.77 -28.68
CA ASP A 457 27.43 -28.00 -29.46
C ASP A 457 27.69 -29.25 -28.61
N VAL A 458 28.73 -29.21 -27.75
CA VAL A 458 28.99 -30.29 -26.78
C VAL A 458 27.86 -30.41 -25.77
N LEU A 459 27.43 -29.29 -25.17
CA LEU A 459 26.35 -29.29 -24.18
C LEU A 459 25.05 -29.89 -24.73
N ALA A 460 24.74 -29.67 -26.01
CA ALA A 460 23.56 -30.23 -26.66
C ALA A 460 23.64 -31.77 -26.80
N ARG A 461 24.83 -32.34 -27.01
CA ARG A 461 25.04 -33.79 -27.15
C ARG A 461 25.01 -34.52 -25.80
N ILE A 462 25.48 -33.89 -24.73
CA ILE A 462 25.56 -34.51 -23.40
C ILE A 462 24.31 -34.28 -22.53
N ASP A 463 23.20 -33.79 -23.10
CA ASP A 463 21.96 -33.55 -22.35
C ASP A 463 21.40 -34.80 -21.67
N LEU A 464 21.63 -36.00 -22.22
CA LEU A 464 21.20 -37.27 -21.63
C LEU A 464 22.12 -37.76 -20.50
N GLN A 465 23.38 -37.32 -20.49
CA GLN A 465 24.40 -37.86 -19.59
C GLN A 465 24.51 -37.09 -18.27
N VAL A 466 24.06 -35.83 -18.22
CA VAL A 466 24.05 -35.03 -17.00
C VAL A 466 22.84 -35.40 -16.15
N ARG A 467 23.01 -35.83 -14.89
CA ARG A 467 21.88 -36.24 -14.04
C ARG A 467 20.91 -35.08 -13.81
N ASP A 468 19.59 -35.34 -13.88
CA ASP A 468 18.66 -34.62 -13.00
C ASP A 468 18.81 -35.27 -11.62
N THR A 469 18.71 -34.43 -10.58
CA THR A 469 18.97 -34.82 -9.19
C THR A 469 18.32 -36.18 -8.85
N ALA A 470 19.08 -37.09 -8.22
CA ALA A 470 18.73 -38.49 -7.95
C ALA A 470 17.26 -38.71 -7.49
N PRO A 471 16.64 -39.89 -7.64
CA PRO A 471 15.23 -40.14 -7.29
C PRO A 471 14.80 -39.73 -5.86
N GLY A 472 15.71 -39.72 -4.88
CA GLY A 472 15.45 -39.15 -3.54
C GLY A 472 15.53 -37.61 -3.46
N ALA A 473 16.25 -36.98 -4.39
CA ALA A 473 16.36 -35.55 -4.56
C ALA A 473 15.22 -34.97 -5.42
N ALA A 474 14.60 -35.73 -6.33
CA ALA A 474 13.36 -35.32 -6.99
C ALA A 474 12.20 -35.14 -5.98
N SER A 475 12.06 -36.06 -5.02
CA SER A 475 11.12 -35.91 -3.89
C SER A 475 11.44 -34.69 -3.02
N LYS A 476 12.73 -34.44 -2.73
CA LYS A 476 13.17 -33.23 -2.03
C LYS A 476 12.94 -31.96 -2.85
N ALA A 477 13.16 -31.96 -4.16
CA ALA A 477 12.96 -30.83 -5.06
C ALA A 477 11.48 -30.49 -5.23
N VAL A 478 10.61 -31.51 -5.30
CA VAL A 478 9.14 -31.35 -5.28
C VAL A 478 8.67 -30.81 -3.93
N ALA A 479 9.20 -31.33 -2.82
CA ALA A 479 8.91 -30.80 -1.49
C ALA A 479 9.46 -29.38 -1.29
N GLU A 480 10.64 -29.06 -1.81
CA GLU A 480 11.26 -27.73 -1.81
C GLU A 480 10.46 -26.75 -2.67
N SER A 481 10.01 -27.17 -3.85
CA SER A 481 9.13 -26.43 -4.75
C SER A 481 7.79 -26.12 -4.07
N LYS A 482 7.13 -27.11 -3.48
CA LYS A 482 5.86 -26.94 -2.76
C LYS A 482 6.02 -26.01 -1.56
N ASN A 483 7.02 -26.25 -0.70
CA ASN A 483 7.31 -25.39 0.45
C ASN A 483 7.66 -23.97 0.02
N ARG A 484 8.41 -23.80 -1.07
CA ARG A 484 8.75 -22.48 -1.62
C ARG A 484 7.50 -21.75 -2.12
N ARG A 485 6.57 -22.42 -2.81
CA ARG A 485 5.31 -21.82 -3.25
C ARG A 485 4.48 -21.36 -2.06
N THR A 486 4.31 -22.20 -1.04
CA THR A 486 3.58 -21.82 0.18
C THR A 486 4.23 -20.62 0.86
N SER A 487 5.56 -20.60 1.00
CA SER A 487 6.29 -19.47 1.58
C SER A 487 6.14 -18.18 0.76
N GLN A 488 6.11 -18.25 -0.57
CA GLN A 488 5.91 -17.08 -1.44
C GLN A 488 4.47 -16.56 -1.36
N ILE A 489 3.47 -17.44 -1.33
CA ILE A 489 2.07 -17.03 -1.15
C ILE A 489 1.90 -16.33 0.20
N LEU A 490 2.40 -16.93 1.29
CA LEU A 490 2.34 -16.32 2.62
C LEU A 490 3.08 -14.98 2.68
N ALA A 491 4.26 -14.88 2.05
CA ALA A 491 5.01 -13.63 2.00
C ALA A 491 4.30 -12.55 1.18
N SER A 492 3.63 -12.94 0.08
CA SER A 492 2.80 -12.01 -0.68
C SER A 492 1.60 -11.55 0.13
N LEU A 493 0.89 -12.45 0.81
CA LEU A 493 -0.27 -12.12 1.65
C LEU A 493 0.11 -11.19 2.81
N ALA A 494 1.27 -11.42 3.45
CA ALA A 494 1.79 -10.52 4.48
C ALA A 494 2.30 -9.17 3.89
N GLY A 495 2.88 -9.18 2.69
CA GLY A 495 3.24 -7.92 2.00
C GLY A 495 2.02 -7.13 1.52
N LEU A 496 0.93 -7.82 1.19
CA LEU A 496 -0.37 -7.27 0.84
C LEU A 496 -1.03 -6.58 2.03
N SER A 497 -0.99 -7.20 3.22
CA SER A 497 -1.51 -6.57 4.44
C SER A 497 -0.75 -5.29 4.79
N ALA A 498 0.54 -5.19 4.41
CA ALA A 498 1.33 -3.96 4.54
C ALA A 498 0.84 -2.78 3.68
N LEU A 499 -0.04 -3.01 2.71
CA LEU A 499 -0.68 -1.94 1.91
C LEU A 499 -1.95 -1.38 2.59
N LEU A 500 -2.36 -1.96 3.72
CA LEU A 500 -3.53 -1.53 4.48
C LEU A 500 -3.13 -0.55 5.59
N PRO A 501 -3.78 0.61 5.72
CA PRO A 501 -3.56 1.50 6.85
C PRO A 501 -4.13 0.90 8.15
N PRO A 502 -3.48 1.02 9.33
CA PRO A 502 -2.14 1.59 9.58
C PRO A 502 -1.05 0.51 9.71
N ILE A 503 -0.44 0.03 8.61
CA ILE A 503 0.57 -1.03 8.70
C ILE A 503 1.90 -0.66 8.01
N SER A 504 2.99 -1.14 8.63
CA SER A 504 4.33 -0.55 8.64
C SER A 504 5.24 -0.87 7.44
N LEU A 505 5.99 0.12 6.95
CA LEU A 505 7.08 -0.02 5.96
C LEU A 505 8.04 -1.22 6.21
N PRO A 506 8.43 -1.55 7.46
CA PRO A 506 9.17 -2.78 7.78
C PRO A 506 8.54 -4.08 7.24
N LEU A 507 7.21 -4.21 7.28
CA LEU A 507 6.49 -5.37 6.76
C LEU A 507 6.61 -5.47 5.24
N ALA A 508 6.43 -4.36 4.53
CA ALA A 508 6.62 -4.31 3.07
C ALA A 508 8.07 -4.67 2.67
N VAL A 509 9.07 -4.08 3.34
CA VAL A 509 10.49 -4.36 3.07
C VAL A 509 10.82 -5.83 3.32
N ALA A 510 10.37 -6.40 4.44
CA ALA A 510 10.58 -7.80 4.76
C ALA A 510 9.86 -8.74 3.77
N ALA A 511 8.67 -8.36 3.30
CA ALA A 511 7.91 -9.13 2.32
C ALA A 511 8.64 -9.18 0.98
N VAL A 512 9.18 -8.04 0.51
CA VAL A 512 10.01 -8.00 -0.70
C VAL A 512 11.24 -8.89 -0.57
N LEU A 513 11.95 -8.85 0.57
CA LEU A 513 13.09 -9.73 0.81
C LEU A 513 12.70 -11.21 0.73
N ALA A 514 11.57 -11.59 1.32
CA ALA A 514 11.04 -12.94 1.29
C ALA A 514 10.55 -13.37 -0.12
N LEU A 515 9.99 -12.46 -0.91
CA LEU A 515 9.57 -12.71 -2.29
C LEU A 515 10.74 -12.92 -3.24
N ILE A 516 11.77 -12.07 -3.11
CA ILE A 516 13.01 -12.15 -3.91
C ILE A 516 13.75 -13.46 -3.58
N ARG A 517 13.90 -13.77 -2.28
CA ARG A 517 14.58 -14.96 -1.78
C ARG A 517 13.91 -15.48 -0.51
N PRO A 518 13.01 -16.48 -0.62
CA PRO A 518 12.42 -17.13 0.56
C PRO A 518 13.47 -18.05 1.21
N SER A 519 14.16 -17.54 2.22
CA SER A 519 15.09 -18.25 3.08
C SER A 519 14.54 -18.33 4.51
N ARG A 520 15.11 -19.19 5.35
CA ARG A 520 14.78 -19.23 6.79
C ARG A 520 14.86 -17.86 7.43
N SER A 521 15.89 -17.07 7.08
CA SER A 521 16.10 -15.72 7.61
C SER A 521 15.05 -14.70 7.16
N THR A 522 14.66 -14.69 5.88
CA THR A 522 13.66 -13.73 5.39
C THR A 522 12.26 -14.08 5.86
N LEU A 523 11.93 -15.37 5.94
CA LEU A 523 10.66 -15.84 6.48
C LEU A 523 10.55 -15.64 7.99
N ALA A 524 11.63 -15.89 8.74
CA ALA A 524 11.66 -15.62 10.18
C ALA A 524 11.48 -14.13 10.45
N ALA A 525 12.20 -13.26 9.72
CA ALA A 525 12.07 -11.82 9.85
C ALA A 525 10.65 -11.32 9.55
N LEU A 526 10.10 -11.71 8.39
CA LEU A 526 8.73 -11.32 8.01
C LEU A 526 7.68 -11.87 8.98
N GLY A 527 7.85 -13.11 9.44
CA GLY A 527 6.97 -13.73 10.43
C GLY A 527 6.99 -12.99 11.77
N THR A 528 8.18 -12.67 12.30
CA THR A 528 8.31 -11.89 13.53
C THR A 528 7.74 -10.48 13.40
N ILE A 529 7.93 -9.85 12.23
CA ILE A 529 7.39 -8.52 11.94
C ILE A 529 5.85 -8.57 11.91
N GLY A 530 5.25 -9.54 11.21
CA GLY A 530 3.79 -9.69 11.14
C GLY A 530 3.14 -9.99 12.50
N VAL A 531 3.75 -10.84 13.32
CA VAL A 531 3.28 -11.09 14.70
C VAL A 531 3.39 -9.83 15.56
N ALA A 532 4.53 -9.13 15.51
CA ALA A 532 4.72 -7.91 16.29
C ALA A 532 3.77 -6.80 15.84
N ALA A 533 3.60 -6.60 14.54
CA ALA A 533 2.69 -5.61 13.96
C ALA A 533 1.24 -5.89 14.36
N GLY A 534 0.78 -7.14 14.21
CA GLY A 534 -0.56 -7.54 14.61
C GLY A 534 -0.81 -7.35 16.12
N LEU A 535 0.09 -7.83 16.99
CA LEU A 535 -0.08 -7.70 18.44
C LEU A 535 0.00 -6.25 18.94
N LEU A 536 0.85 -5.41 18.33
CA LEU A 536 0.91 -3.99 18.68
C LEU A 536 -0.28 -3.21 18.10
N GLY A 537 -0.78 -3.59 16.92
CA GLY A 537 -1.97 -3.00 16.31
C GLY A 537 -3.25 -3.24 17.10
N LEU A 538 -3.33 -4.34 17.89
CA LEU A 538 -4.42 -4.56 18.84
C LEU A 538 -4.52 -3.47 19.93
N ARG A 539 -3.47 -2.67 20.12
CA ARG A 539 -3.46 -1.58 21.13
C ARG A 539 -4.16 -0.32 20.66
N SER A 540 -4.39 -0.15 19.36
CA SER A 540 -4.74 1.16 18.81
C SER A 540 -6.18 1.34 18.35
N LEU A 541 -7.05 0.31 18.26
CA LEU A 541 -8.29 0.48 17.46
C LEU A 541 -9.50 -0.42 17.82
N GLY A 542 -10.69 0.08 17.44
CA GLY A 542 -12.00 -0.61 17.44
C GLY A 542 -12.21 -1.68 16.35
N ASP A 543 -13.46 -2.12 16.14
CA ASP A 543 -13.84 -3.42 15.56
C ASP A 543 -13.19 -3.82 14.22
N THR A 544 -13.11 -2.94 13.21
CA THR A 544 -12.54 -3.28 11.88
C THR A 544 -11.03 -3.58 11.90
N SER A 545 -10.33 -3.03 12.87
CA SER A 545 -8.87 -3.09 12.98
C SER A 545 -8.38 -4.34 13.70
N VAL A 546 -9.25 -4.90 14.57
CA VAL A 546 -9.00 -6.15 15.28
C VAL A 546 -8.89 -7.32 14.29
N MET A 547 -9.78 -7.37 13.29
CA MET A 547 -9.74 -8.45 12.29
C MET A 547 -8.43 -8.43 11.48
N LEU A 548 -7.95 -7.24 11.11
CA LEU A 548 -6.67 -7.08 10.39
C LEU A 548 -5.50 -7.49 11.27
N ALA A 549 -5.43 -7.01 12.51
CA ALA A 549 -4.40 -7.37 13.47
C ALA A 549 -4.33 -8.89 13.73
N VAL A 550 -5.49 -9.56 13.82
CA VAL A 550 -5.59 -11.02 13.93
C VAL A 550 -5.06 -11.70 12.67
N LEU A 551 -5.48 -11.25 11.48
CA LEU A 551 -5.00 -11.79 10.21
C LEU A 551 -3.48 -11.68 10.07
N GLU A 552 -2.91 -10.52 10.43
CA GLU A 552 -1.46 -10.29 10.41
C GLU A 552 -0.72 -11.24 11.35
N THR A 553 -1.25 -11.40 12.56
CA THR A 553 -0.69 -12.32 13.56
C THR A 553 -0.72 -13.75 13.06
N VAL A 554 -1.83 -14.19 12.45
CA VAL A 554 -1.98 -15.53 11.87
C VAL A 554 -1.00 -15.74 10.71
N LEU A 555 -0.91 -14.80 9.77
CA LEU A 555 0.04 -14.86 8.66
C LEU A 555 1.50 -14.90 9.15
N GLY A 556 1.81 -14.08 10.16
CA GLY A 556 3.12 -14.05 10.81
C GLY A 556 3.48 -15.41 11.44
N CYS A 557 2.55 -16.02 12.19
CA CYS A 557 2.70 -17.36 12.75
C CYS A 557 2.90 -18.43 11.68
N MET A 558 2.14 -18.38 10.58
CA MET A 558 2.31 -19.31 9.45
C MET A 558 3.69 -19.18 8.79
N LEU A 559 4.22 -17.95 8.69
CA LEU A 559 5.56 -17.69 8.15
C LEU A 559 6.67 -18.18 9.08
N LEU A 560 6.52 -18.02 10.40
CA LEU A 560 7.43 -18.58 11.40
C LEU A 560 7.42 -20.11 11.35
N TYR A 561 6.24 -20.73 11.21
CA TYR A 561 6.11 -22.17 10.99
C TYR A 561 6.82 -22.61 9.71
N ALA A 562 6.65 -21.87 8.60
CA ALA A 562 7.35 -22.15 7.36
C ALA A 562 8.87 -22.03 7.50
N ALA A 563 9.37 -21.04 8.25
CA ALA A 563 10.80 -20.91 8.56
C ALA A 563 11.32 -22.10 9.38
N ALA A 564 10.58 -22.53 10.40
CA ALA A 564 10.91 -23.68 11.25
C ALA A 564 10.86 -25.02 10.48
N ASP A 565 9.88 -25.20 9.60
CA ASP A 565 9.76 -26.38 8.73
C ASP A 565 10.96 -26.48 7.78
N ARG A 566 11.39 -25.37 7.18
CA ARG A 566 12.61 -25.32 6.36
C ARG A 566 13.87 -25.63 7.18
N TYR A 567 13.91 -25.21 8.44
CA TYR A 567 14.99 -25.54 9.37
C TYR A 567 15.06 -27.05 9.64
N ARG A 568 13.93 -27.66 10.00
CA ARG A 568 13.81 -29.10 10.29
C ARG A 568 14.15 -29.97 9.09
N LYS A 569 13.68 -29.60 7.89
CA LYS A 569 13.92 -30.37 6.66
C LYS A 569 15.34 -30.23 6.09
N ALA A 570 16.24 -29.50 6.76
CA ALA A 570 17.63 -29.31 6.37
C ALA A 570 17.83 -28.88 4.90
N LEU A 571 16.85 -28.15 4.34
CA LEU A 571 16.90 -27.68 2.94
C LEU A 571 18.18 -26.86 2.73
N SER A 572 18.88 -27.12 1.63
CA SER A 572 20.19 -26.53 1.38
C SER A 572 20.06 -25.01 1.18
N GLU A 573 20.69 -24.22 2.06
CA GLU A 573 20.74 -22.76 1.94
C GLU A 573 22.19 -22.27 1.78
N PRO A 574 22.42 -21.19 1.01
CA PRO A 574 23.73 -20.56 0.95
C PRO A 574 24.21 -20.17 2.35
N LYS A 575 25.49 -20.41 2.67
CA LYS A 575 26.11 -20.12 3.99
C LYS A 575 25.94 -18.67 4.49
N ALA A 576 25.50 -17.74 3.65
CA ALA A 576 25.33 -16.32 3.92
C ALA A 576 23.90 -15.78 3.68
N SER A 577 22.87 -16.63 3.67
CA SER A 577 21.47 -16.22 3.42
C SER A 577 20.92 -15.20 4.44
N TRP A 578 21.49 -15.12 5.64
CA TRP A 578 21.09 -14.18 6.70
C TRP A 578 21.65 -12.76 6.55
N ARG A 579 22.76 -12.56 5.81
CA ARG A 579 23.46 -11.26 5.76
C ARG A 579 22.59 -10.15 5.16
N LEU A 580 21.95 -10.44 4.02
CA LEU A 580 21.13 -9.46 3.32
C LEU A 580 19.95 -8.96 4.19
N PRO A 581 19.09 -9.82 4.75
CA PRO A 581 18.01 -9.34 5.62
C PRO A 581 18.53 -8.64 6.87
N ALA A 582 19.64 -9.10 7.48
CA ALA A 582 20.22 -8.44 8.64
C ALA A 582 20.74 -7.02 8.32
N VAL A 583 21.41 -6.81 7.19
CA VAL A 583 21.91 -5.49 6.78
C VAL A 583 20.76 -4.55 6.43
N VAL A 584 19.77 -5.02 5.68
CA VAL A 584 18.62 -4.20 5.26
C VAL A 584 17.76 -3.81 6.46
N LEU A 585 17.40 -4.78 7.32
CA LEU A 585 16.58 -4.51 8.50
C LEU A 585 17.37 -3.75 9.58
N GLY A 586 18.69 -3.97 9.69
CA GLY A 586 19.55 -3.19 10.58
C GLY A 586 19.67 -1.73 10.14
N GLY A 587 19.85 -1.48 8.84
CA GLY A 587 19.84 -0.12 8.29
C GLY A 587 18.49 0.56 8.47
N LEU A 588 17.39 -0.17 8.27
CA LEU A 588 16.04 0.34 8.53
C LEU A 588 15.83 0.63 10.02
N ALA A 589 16.25 -0.25 10.93
CA ALA A 589 16.18 -0.01 12.37
C ALA A 589 16.97 1.24 12.80
N LEU A 590 18.17 1.44 12.27
CA LEU A 590 18.96 2.65 12.53
C LEU A 590 18.28 3.91 12.03
N LEU A 591 17.63 3.85 10.86
CA LEU A 591 16.85 4.98 10.32
C LEU A 591 15.68 5.36 11.24
N TYR A 592 14.93 4.36 11.71
CA TYR A 592 13.81 4.56 12.63
C TYR A 592 14.27 5.10 13.99
N LEU A 593 15.38 4.57 14.53
CA LEU A 593 15.99 5.07 15.76
C LEU A 593 16.51 6.50 15.63
N ALA A 594 17.15 6.84 14.51
CA ALA A 594 17.62 8.19 14.23
C ALA A 594 16.46 9.19 14.07
N GLY A 595 15.35 8.76 13.45
CA GLY A 595 14.13 9.55 13.36
C GLY A 595 13.51 9.82 14.73
N GLY A 596 13.43 8.80 15.59
CA GLY A 596 13.00 8.98 16.98
C GLY A 596 13.92 9.93 17.74
N ALA A 597 15.24 9.75 17.66
CA ALA A 597 16.20 10.62 18.33
C ALA A 597 16.12 12.09 17.87
N ALA A 598 15.83 12.33 16.58
CA ALA A 598 15.65 13.68 16.04
C ALA A 598 14.34 14.35 16.47
N LEU A 599 13.29 13.57 16.79
CA LEU A 599 12.00 14.05 17.28
C LEU A 599 11.97 14.35 18.77
N LEU A 600 12.93 13.81 19.52
CA LEU A 600 12.88 13.81 20.98
C LEU A 600 13.57 15.01 21.64
N GLY A 601 14.20 15.89 20.85
CA GLY A 601 14.96 17.04 21.33
C GLY A 601 16.01 16.69 22.40
N SER A 602 16.59 17.71 23.03
CA SER A 602 17.36 17.55 24.26
C SER A 602 16.95 18.61 25.28
N PRO A 603 16.56 18.22 26.52
CA PRO A 603 16.45 16.87 27.09
C PRO A 603 15.18 16.11 26.66
N LEU A 604 15.28 14.77 26.56
CA LEU A 604 14.21 13.81 26.22
C LEU A 604 13.08 13.81 27.27
N PRO A 605 11.92 14.42 27.03
CA PRO A 605 10.79 14.30 27.95
C PRO A 605 10.26 12.86 27.89
N ALA A 606 10.05 12.22 29.04
CA ALA A 606 9.54 10.84 29.10
C ALA A 606 8.19 10.67 28.37
N THR A 607 7.37 11.73 28.33
CA THR A 607 6.11 11.82 27.58
C THR A 607 6.31 11.66 26.07
N GLN A 608 7.26 12.38 25.49
CA GLN A 608 7.59 12.28 24.06
C GLN A 608 8.12 10.89 23.71
N LEU A 609 8.95 10.32 24.59
CA LEU A 609 9.50 8.98 24.41
C LEU A 609 8.39 7.89 24.46
N HIS A 610 7.43 8.04 25.36
CA HIS A 610 6.24 7.19 25.43
C HIS A 610 5.40 7.26 24.16
N LEU A 611 5.05 8.48 23.72
CA LEU A 611 4.22 8.71 22.53
C LEU A 611 4.90 8.14 21.27
N TRP A 612 6.20 8.38 21.10
CA TRP A 612 6.96 7.80 20.01
C TRP A 612 6.94 6.26 20.07
N ALA A 613 7.24 5.65 21.21
CA ALA A 613 7.26 4.19 21.33
C ALA A 613 5.88 3.54 21.13
N ARG A 614 4.79 4.23 21.51
CA ARG A 614 3.42 3.75 21.38
C ARG A 614 2.88 3.89 19.95
N TYR A 615 3.04 5.07 19.34
CA TYR A 615 2.44 5.41 18.05
C TYR A 615 3.38 5.20 16.86
N GLN A 616 4.65 4.84 17.09
CA GLN A 616 5.60 4.37 16.07
C GLN A 616 6.01 2.91 16.29
N PRO A 617 5.09 1.93 16.19
CA PRO A 617 5.42 0.53 16.39
C PRO A 617 6.46 0.02 15.37
N GLY A 618 6.66 0.73 14.24
CA GLY A 618 7.63 0.39 13.21
C GLY A 618 9.05 0.14 13.74
N THR A 619 9.52 0.92 14.72
CA THR A 619 10.84 0.75 15.35
C THR A 619 10.94 -0.58 16.10
N THR A 620 9.95 -0.89 16.92
CA THR A 620 9.86 -2.15 17.67
C THR A 620 9.76 -3.34 16.73
N VAL A 621 8.89 -3.23 15.72
CA VAL A 621 8.63 -4.27 14.73
C VAL A 621 9.88 -4.59 13.90
N VAL A 622 10.62 -3.59 13.42
CA VAL A 622 11.85 -3.82 12.64
C VAL A 622 12.98 -4.42 13.48
N LEU A 623 13.10 -4.05 14.76
CA LEU A 623 14.06 -4.63 15.69
C LEU A 623 13.77 -6.11 15.95
N LEU A 624 12.49 -6.47 16.14
CA LEU A 624 12.07 -7.88 16.28
C LEU A 624 12.28 -8.66 14.98
N GLY A 625 12.03 -8.03 13.82
CA GLY A 625 12.37 -8.55 12.49
C GLY A 625 13.84 -8.87 12.31
N LEU A 626 14.71 -7.93 12.73
CA LEU A 626 16.16 -8.10 12.72
C LEU A 626 16.58 -9.26 13.65
N ALA A 627 16.01 -9.34 14.85
CA ALA A 627 16.26 -10.45 15.77
C ALA A 627 15.85 -11.80 15.16
N GLY A 628 14.66 -11.87 14.53
CA GLY A 628 14.19 -13.06 13.80
C GLY A 628 15.16 -13.48 12.69
N ALA A 629 15.65 -12.53 11.90
CA ALA A 629 16.66 -12.79 10.87
C ALA A 629 17.97 -13.35 11.45
N LEU A 630 18.48 -12.76 12.54
CA LEU A 630 19.77 -13.13 13.16
C LEU A 630 19.71 -14.47 13.90
N LEU A 631 18.64 -14.74 14.64
CA LEU A 631 18.42 -16.00 15.37
C LEU A 631 18.27 -17.20 14.42
N SER A 632 17.80 -16.96 13.19
CA SER A 632 17.74 -18.00 12.15
C SER A 632 19.13 -18.45 11.66
N SER A 633 20.19 -17.70 11.98
CA SER A 633 21.55 -18.04 11.58
C SER A 633 22.14 -19.16 12.46
N ARG A 634 22.95 -20.04 11.86
CA ARG A 634 23.69 -21.09 12.61
C ARG A 634 24.94 -20.57 13.33
N ARG A 635 25.16 -19.25 13.38
CA ARG A 635 26.38 -18.66 13.94
C ARG A 635 26.11 -18.12 15.34
N ARG A 636 26.85 -18.64 16.33
CA ARG A 636 26.78 -18.14 17.72
C ARG A 636 27.04 -16.63 17.84
N ALA A 637 27.90 -16.09 16.98
CA ALA A 637 28.19 -14.65 16.94
C ALA A 637 26.98 -13.76 16.61
N ALA A 638 25.92 -14.30 15.99
CA ALA A 638 24.71 -13.54 15.68
C ALA A 638 23.74 -13.43 16.87
N TYR A 639 23.95 -14.19 17.95
CA TYR A 639 23.05 -14.18 19.11
C TYR A 639 23.19 -12.91 19.96
N TRP A 640 24.39 -12.34 20.05
CA TRP A 640 24.62 -11.06 20.73
C TRP A 640 23.83 -9.89 20.10
N PRO A 641 23.97 -9.58 18.80
CA PRO A 641 23.19 -8.52 18.19
C PRO A 641 21.68 -8.83 18.15
N ALA A 642 21.28 -10.09 18.09
CA ALA A 642 19.87 -10.48 18.22
C ALA A 642 19.33 -10.17 19.63
N GLY A 643 20.09 -10.50 20.68
CA GLY A 643 19.74 -10.20 22.06
C GLY A 643 19.65 -8.70 22.33
N ALA A 644 20.57 -7.91 21.77
CA ALA A 644 20.51 -6.45 21.86
C ALA A 644 19.25 -5.87 21.18
N ALA A 645 18.91 -6.37 19.99
CA ALA A 645 17.69 -5.95 19.28
C ALA A 645 16.41 -6.32 20.05
N ILE A 646 16.36 -7.52 20.66
CA ILE A 646 15.24 -7.94 21.52
C ILE A 646 15.14 -7.08 22.78
N ALA A 647 16.26 -6.80 23.44
CA ALA A 647 16.29 -5.98 24.64
C ALA A 647 15.80 -4.55 24.35
N LEU A 648 16.27 -3.95 23.25
CA LEU A 648 15.84 -2.63 22.83
C LEU A 648 14.35 -2.60 22.43
N ALA A 649 13.88 -3.61 21.68
CA ALA A 649 12.46 -3.73 21.36
C ALA A 649 11.61 -3.91 22.63
N GLY A 650 12.06 -4.72 23.59
CA GLY A 650 11.40 -4.91 24.88
C GLY A 650 11.32 -3.61 25.69
N LEU A 651 12.40 -2.83 25.71
CA LEU A 651 12.41 -1.51 26.33
C LEU A 651 11.36 -0.59 25.68
N LEU A 652 11.32 -0.50 24.35
CA LEU A 652 10.31 0.31 23.64
C LEU A 652 8.88 -0.16 23.92
N ILE A 653 8.66 -1.47 24.02
CA ILE A 653 7.34 -2.02 24.38
C ILE A 653 6.92 -1.54 25.77
N VAL A 654 7.84 -1.57 26.75
CA VAL A 654 7.59 -1.10 28.13
C VAL A 654 7.35 0.41 28.14
N VAL A 655 8.20 1.18 27.44
CA VAL A 655 8.07 2.64 27.31
C VAL A 655 6.72 3.03 26.70
N GLY A 656 6.22 2.29 25.70
CA GLY A 656 4.91 2.53 25.10
C GLY A 656 3.69 2.11 25.93
N THR A 657 3.88 1.59 27.15
CA THR A 657 2.77 1.21 28.05
C THR A 657 2.22 2.39 28.84
N LEU A 658 0.95 2.29 29.25
CA LEU A 658 0.32 3.24 30.18
C LEU A 658 1.05 3.29 31.52
N TRP A 659 1.57 2.16 32.00
CA TRP A 659 2.36 2.13 33.23
C TRP A 659 3.60 3.03 33.18
N PHE A 660 4.34 3.02 32.06
CA PHE A 660 5.52 3.87 31.91
C PHE A 660 5.13 5.35 31.88
N ARG A 661 4.06 5.69 31.15
CA ARG A 661 3.48 7.05 31.15
C ARG A 661 3.18 7.50 32.58
N ASP A 662 2.40 6.72 33.33
CA ASP A 662 1.94 7.09 34.67
C ASP A 662 3.08 7.15 35.72
N SER A 663 4.18 6.42 35.47
CA SER A 663 5.32 6.34 36.41
C SER A 663 6.44 7.34 36.11
N PHE A 664 6.59 7.78 34.86
CA PHE A 664 7.77 8.54 34.42
C PHE A 664 7.45 9.81 33.61
N ALA A 665 6.24 9.93 33.03
CA ALA A 665 5.89 11.09 32.23
C ALA A 665 5.29 12.20 33.11
N ASP A 666 6.09 13.23 33.41
CA ASP A 666 5.63 14.46 34.05
C ASP A 666 4.98 15.38 33.00
N ASP A 667 3.75 15.07 32.61
CA ASP A 667 2.91 16.00 31.83
C ASP A 667 1.69 16.41 32.69
N PRO A 668 1.64 17.66 33.18
CA PRO A 668 0.58 18.13 34.06
C PRO A 668 -0.82 18.10 33.43
N LEU A 669 -0.90 18.05 32.08
CA LEU A 669 -2.15 17.97 31.32
C LEU A 669 -2.40 16.57 30.72
N ALA A 670 -1.54 15.58 30.98
CA ALA A 670 -1.76 14.19 30.58
C ALA A 670 -2.61 13.42 31.61
N VAL A 671 -3.54 12.59 31.12
CA VAL A 671 -4.62 12.05 31.96
C VAL A 671 -4.31 10.62 32.46
N GLY A 672 -4.08 10.51 33.77
CA GLY A 672 -4.14 9.26 34.55
C GLY A 672 -5.32 9.21 35.54
N ARG A 673 -6.40 9.99 35.29
CA ARG A 673 -7.53 10.13 36.23
C ARG A 673 -8.77 9.39 35.73
N PRO A 674 -9.56 8.75 36.62
CA PRO A 674 -10.68 7.90 36.24
C PRO A 674 -11.76 8.69 35.49
N ALA A 675 -12.21 8.12 34.37
CA ALA A 675 -13.37 8.64 33.64
C ALA A 675 -14.63 8.55 34.52
N PRO A 676 -15.54 9.53 34.48
CA PRO A 676 -16.79 9.52 35.22
C PRO A 676 -17.69 8.36 34.77
N GLN A 677 -18.64 7.97 35.63
CA GLN A 677 -19.66 6.98 35.26
C GLN A 677 -20.55 7.53 34.14
N ILE A 678 -20.69 6.76 33.06
CA ILE A 678 -21.54 7.10 31.92
C ILE A 678 -22.99 6.75 32.27
N VAL A 679 -23.87 7.74 32.26
CA VAL A 679 -25.32 7.59 32.41
C VAL A 679 -25.98 7.99 31.08
N SER A 680 -26.81 7.11 30.52
CA SER A 680 -27.57 7.41 29.30
C SER A 680 -28.87 8.14 29.66
N THR A 681 -29.16 9.22 28.95
CA THR A 681 -30.44 9.95 29.03
C THR A 681 -30.98 10.17 27.63
N GLU A 682 -32.30 10.14 27.46
CA GLU A 682 -32.93 10.35 26.15
C GLU A 682 -33.04 11.84 25.83
N LEU A 683 -32.68 12.22 24.61
CA LEU A 683 -32.82 13.58 24.10
C LEU A 683 -34.25 13.83 23.64
N GLN A 684 -34.92 14.84 24.21
CA GLN A 684 -36.25 15.23 23.78
C GLN A 684 -36.16 16.28 22.67
N LEU A 685 -36.58 15.92 21.44
CA LEU A 685 -36.71 16.89 20.35
C LEU A 685 -37.83 17.90 20.71
N VAL A 686 -37.51 19.18 20.73
CA VAL A 686 -38.46 20.27 21.04
C VAL A 686 -38.89 20.99 19.77
N ARG A 687 -37.97 21.23 18.83
CA ARG A 687 -38.25 21.97 17.60
C ARG A 687 -37.39 21.46 16.44
N ALA A 688 -37.95 21.42 15.25
CA ALA A 688 -37.22 21.20 13.99
C ALA A 688 -37.59 22.33 13.04
N ILE A 689 -36.59 23.01 12.48
CA ILE A 689 -36.74 24.28 11.79
C ILE A 689 -36.07 24.18 10.42
N SER A 690 -36.83 24.36 9.34
CA SER A 690 -36.29 24.33 7.98
C SER A 690 -35.68 25.71 7.62
N ILE A 691 -34.46 25.73 7.09
CA ILE A 691 -33.75 26.92 6.61
C ILE A 691 -33.22 26.70 5.19
N ASP A 692 -33.43 27.69 4.33
CA ASP A 692 -32.95 27.66 2.93
C ASP A 692 -31.48 28.10 2.82
N GLY A 693 -30.53 27.17 2.85
CA GLY A 693 -29.10 27.46 2.62
C GLY A 693 -28.16 26.75 3.59
N GLN A 694 -26.85 26.90 3.38
CA GLN A 694 -25.85 26.27 4.24
C GLN A 694 -25.65 27.09 5.53
N VAL A 695 -25.80 26.43 6.68
CA VAL A 695 -25.51 26.98 8.00
C VAL A 695 -24.04 26.76 8.33
N TYR A 696 -23.38 27.79 8.87
CA TYR A 696 -21.96 27.76 9.25
C TYR A 696 -21.71 28.02 10.75
N ASP A 697 -22.68 28.58 11.47
CA ASP A 697 -22.64 28.79 12.91
C ASP A 697 -24.07 28.95 13.47
N LEU A 698 -24.27 28.69 14.77
CA LEU A 698 -25.56 28.79 15.46
C LEU A 698 -25.43 29.62 16.75
N ARG A 699 -26.41 30.49 16.99
CA ARG A 699 -26.62 31.23 18.25
C ARG A 699 -28.01 30.93 18.83
N LEU A 700 -28.12 30.74 20.15
CA LEU A 700 -29.36 30.44 20.87
C LEU A 700 -29.69 31.59 21.83
N ALA A 701 -30.97 31.96 21.90
CA ALA A 701 -31.45 32.94 22.86
C ALA A 701 -31.49 32.38 24.30
N PRO A 702 -31.37 33.20 25.36
CA PRO A 702 -31.32 32.77 26.76
C PRO A 702 -32.40 31.80 27.24
N SER A 703 -33.63 31.91 26.73
CA SER A 703 -34.71 30.96 27.09
C SER A 703 -34.69 29.66 26.27
N GLY A 704 -33.84 29.57 25.24
CA GLY A 704 -33.88 28.56 24.20
C GLY A 704 -35.06 28.71 23.23
N ALA A 705 -35.82 29.82 23.30
CA ALA A 705 -37.02 30.02 22.48
C ALA A 705 -36.73 30.45 21.04
N ARG A 706 -35.55 31.01 20.76
CA ARG A 706 -35.16 31.52 19.43
C ARG A 706 -33.75 31.08 19.04
N THR A 707 -33.54 30.93 17.75
CA THR A 707 -32.25 30.57 17.14
C THR A 707 -31.82 31.60 16.10
N ALA A 708 -30.51 31.80 15.97
CA ALA A 708 -29.91 32.54 14.88
C ALA A 708 -28.87 31.68 14.17
N ALA A 709 -28.91 31.64 12.84
CA ALA A 709 -28.02 30.84 12.02
C ALA A 709 -27.15 31.73 11.12
N PHE A 710 -25.83 31.56 11.19
CA PHE A 710 -24.91 32.26 10.30
C PHE A 710 -24.86 31.57 8.93
N PHE A 711 -24.91 32.37 7.86
CA PHE A 711 -24.91 31.89 6.48
C PHE A 711 -23.97 32.74 5.61
N VAL A 712 -23.50 32.12 4.53
CA VAL A 712 -22.69 32.79 3.48
C VAL A 712 -23.35 32.51 2.12
N GLU A 713 -23.86 33.56 1.46
CA GLU A 713 -24.55 33.42 0.17
C GLU A 713 -24.09 34.49 -0.83
N LYS A 714 -23.56 34.09 -2.00
CA LYS A 714 -23.21 34.98 -3.13
C LYS A 714 -22.49 36.29 -2.71
N GLN A 715 -21.48 36.16 -1.84
CA GLN A 715 -20.68 37.26 -1.27
C GLN A 715 -21.40 38.18 -0.25
N ARG A 716 -22.46 37.68 0.40
CA ARG A 716 -23.08 38.32 1.56
C ARG A 716 -23.06 37.33 2.73
N SER A 717 -22.45 37.73 3.85
CA SER A 717 -22.51 37.03 5.13
C SER A 717 -23.50 37.71 6.07
N GLY A 718 -24.13 36.93 6.95
CA GLY A 718 -25.04 37.45 7.97
C GLY A 718 -25.72 36.34 8.76
N PHE A 719 -26.60 36.76 9.66
CA PHE A 719 -27.38 35.86 10.52
C PHE A 719 -28.85 35.87 10.10
N ARG A 720 -29.46 34.70 10.02
CA ARG A 720 -30.92 34.55 9.97
C ARG A 720 -31.43 34.29 11.38
N VAL A 721 -32.19 35.23 11.92
CA VAL A 721 -32.72 35.17 13.29
C VAL A 721 -34.20 34.81 13.25
N GLU A 722 -34.59 33.84 14.06
CA GLU A 722 -35.99 33.40 14.20
C GLU A 722 -36.84 34.48 14.90
N LEU A 723 -38.03 34.73 14.36
CA LEU A 723 -39.03 35.65 14.88
C LEU A 723 -40.11 34.91 15.68
N ALA A 724 -40.89 35.63 16.50
CA ALA A 724 -41.92 35.06 17.36
C ALA A 724 -43.07 34.35 16.62
N ASP A 725 -43.30 34.70 15.35
CA ASP A 725 -44.31 34.09 14.47
C ASP A 725 -43.80 32.84 13.73
N GLY A 726 -42.54 32.43 13.98
CA GLY A 726 -41.87 31.34 13.28
C GLY A 726 -41.24 31.74 11.94
N GLY A 727 -41.29 33.02 11.57
CA GLY A 727 -40.57 33.58 10.43
C GLY A 727 -39.08 33.83 10.72
N PHE A 728 -38.35 34.30 9.71
CA PHE A 728 -36.93 34.65 9.84
C PHE A 728 -36.66 36.07 9.34
N VAL A 729 -35.79 36.78 10.06
CA VAL A 729 -35.22 38.05 9.61
C VAL A 729 -33.73 37.88 9.31
N THR A 730 -33.27 38.44 8.19
CA THR A 730 -31.86 38.42 7.81
C THR A 730 -31.17 39.69 8.27
N ILE A 731 -30.15 39.53 9.11
CA ILE A 731 -29.35 40.60 9.69
C ILE A 731 -27.91 40.46 9.17
N GLN A 732 -27.45 41.43 8.39
CA GLN A 732 -26.04 41.47 7.98
C GLN A 732 -25.18 41.86 9.17
N ALA A 733 -24.27 41.00 9.59
CA ALA A 733 -23.39 41.22 10.73
C ALA A 733 -22.11 40.42 10.59
N THR A 734 -21.04 40.95 11.18
CA THR A 734 -19.79 40.23 11.40
C THR A 734 -19.97 39.19 12.52
N ASP A 735 -20.62 39.58 13.61
CA ASP A 735 -20.98 38.70 14.72
C ASP A 735 -22.29 39.17 15.40
N LEU A 736 -22.96 38.27 16.13
CA LEU A 736 -24.26 38.51 16.76
C LEU A 736 -24.37 37.77 18.10
N ALA A 737 -24.90 38.44 19.12
CA ALA A 737 -25.22 37.85 20.42
C ALA A 737 -26.61 38.25 20.93
N PHE A 738 -27.34 37.32 21.54
CA PHE A 738 -28.65 37.61 22.14
C PHE A 738 -28.49 38.31 23.49
N LEU A 739 -29.23 39.40 23.71
CA LEU A 739 -29.37 40.03 25.03
C LEU A 739 -30.54 39.41 25.81
N ASP A 740 -31.64 39.18 25.11
CA ASP A 740 -32.77 38.41 25.59
C ASP A 740 -33.49 37.81 24.38
N ASP A 741 -34.71 37.32 24.56
CA ASP A 741 -35.45 36.72 23.46
C ASP A 741 -35.86 37.77 22.41
N GLU A 742 -35.99 39.05 22.77
CA GLU A 742 -36.52 40.10 21.90
C GLU A 742 -35.44 41.05 21.39
N ARG A 743 -34.25 41.08 21.98
CA ARG A 743 -33.17 42.01 21.63
C ARG A 743 -31.86 41.30 21.31
N VAL A 744 -31.20 41.75 20.24
CA VAL A 744 -29.89 41.23 19.78
C VAL A 744 -28.86 42.34 19.68
N ALA A 745 -27.65 42.05 20.12
CA ALA A 745 -26.47 42.88 19.86
C ALA A 745 -25.79 42.41 18.57
N VAL A 746 -25.50 43.35 17.68
CA VAL A 746 -25.03 43.09 16.33
C VAL A 746 -23.78 43.91 16.06
N LEU A 747 -22.72 43.24 15.62
CA LEU A 747 -21.45 43.86 15.25
C LEU A 747 -21.33 43.97 13.73
N ARG A 748 -21.01 45.16 13.20
CA ARG A 748 -20.88 45.41 11.75
C ARG A 748 -19.63 46.20 11.39
N TYR A 749 -18.98 45.84 10.30
CA TYR A 749 -17.98 46.71 9.67
C TYR A 749 -18.64 47.89 8.94
N LYS A 750 -18.19 49.11 9.23
CA LYS A 750 -18.57 50.31 8.47
C LYS A 750 -17.67 50.49 7.26
N LYS A 751 -18.24 51.02 6.17
CA LYS A 751 -17.48 51.38 4.94
C LYS A 751 -16.35 52.39 5.19
N SER A 752 -16.42 53.14 6.29
CA SER A 752 -15.42 54.12 6.72
C SER A 752 -14.19 53.52 7.42
N GLY A 753 -14.17 52.20 7.71
CA GLY A 753 -13.01 51.53 8.32
C GLY A 753 -13.06 51.36 9.84
N GLY A 754 -14.25 51.36 10.44
CA GLY A 754 -14.47 51.09 11.88
C GLY A 754 -15.53 50.01 12.11
N LEU A 755 -15.77 49.69 13.38
CA LEU A 755 -16.81 48.75 13.81
C LEU A 755 -17.99 49.52 14.40
N SER A 756 -19.20 49.00 14.19
CA SER A 756 -20.43 49.52 14.77
C SER A 756 -21.11 48.41 15.54
N LEU A 757 -21.33 48.67 16.84
CA LEU A 757 -22.10 47.79 17.71
C LEU A 757 -23.50 48.38 17.87
N GLN A 758 -24.51 47.60 17.51
CA GLN A 758 -25.92 48.01 17.52
C GLN A 758 -26.73 47.06 18.38
N VAL A 759 -27.69 47.59 19.14
CA VAL A 759 -28.76 46.79 19.76
C VAL A 759 -30.01 46.93 18.92
N LEU A 760 -30.55 45.79 18.47
CA LEU A 760 -31.75 45.73 17.66
C LEU A 760 -32.87 45.03 18.42
N GLU A 761 -34.05 45.62 18.43
CA GLU A 761 -35.30 44.95 18.80
C GLU A 761 -35.75 44.06 17.62
N LEU A 762 -35.99 42.78 17.89
CA LEU A 762 -36.34 41.77 16.89
C LEU A 762 -37.80 41.91 16.46
N GLY A 763 -38.00 42.26 15.18
CA GLY A 763 -39.28 42.26 14.50
C GLY A 763 -39.11 42.01 13.00
N THR A 764 -40.18 42.11 12.23
CA THR A 764 -40.12 42.01 10.76
C THR A 764 -39.23 43.09 10.15
N GLU A 765 -39.17 44.26 10.77
CA GLU A 765 -38.18 45.31 10.53
C GLU A 765 -37.48 45.60 11.86
N PRO A 766 -36.21 45.17 12.05
CA PRO A 766 -35.50 45.38 13.31
C PRO A 766 -35.28 46.86 13.59
N LEU A 767 -35.62 47.32 14.79
CA LEU A 767 -35.45 48.71 15.22
C LEU A 767 -34.15 48.87 16.01
N THR A 768 -33.34 49.86 15.65
CA THR A 768 -32.09 50.16 16.39
C THR A 768 -32.41 50.96 17.66
N GLU A 769 -32.16 50.38 18.82
CA GLU A 769 -32.32 51.04 20.13
C GLU A 769 -31.07 51.82 20.54
N TYR A 770 -29.89 51.27 20.22
CA TYR A 770 -28.60 51.81 20.60
C TYR A 770 -27.58 51.52 19.49
N GLU A 771 -26.73 52.49 19.20
CA GLU A 771 -25.61 52.34 18.27
C GLU A 771 -24.40 53.09 18.83
N ILE A 772 -23.27 52.41 18.90
CA ILE A 772 -21.97 53.00 19.21
C ILE A 772 -20.97 52.66 18.10
N GLU A 773 -20.11 53.63 17.78
CA GLU A 773 -18.95 53.41 16.92
C GLU A 773 -17.74 53.06 17.77
N ILE A 774 -17.09 51.95 17.43
CA ILE A 774 -15.89 51.47 18.11
C ILE A 774 -14.77 51.30 17.08
N GLU A 775 -13.55 51.36 17.59
CA GLU A 775 -12.34 51.18 16.79
C GLU A 775 -12.31 49.81 16.08
N PRO A 776 -11.65 49.70 14.91
CA PRO A 776 -11.51 48.43 14.22
C PRO A 776 -10.69 47.43 15.05
N VAL A 777 -11.20 46.20 15.10
CA VAL A 777 -10.56 45.03 15.70
C VAL A 777 -10.50 43.93 14.64
N THR A 778 -9.38 43.22 14.57
CA THR A 778 -9.16 42.10 13.63
C THR A 778 -9.91 40.86 14.11
N ASP A 779 -10.64 40.20 13.21
CA ASP A 779 -11.48 39.03 13.49
C ASP A 779 -12.28 39.15 14.80
N PRO A 780 -13.19 40.14 14.89
CA PRO A 780 -13.80 40.52 16.16
C PRO A 780 -14.91 39.54 16.55
N VAL A 781 -14.85 39.08 17.79
CA VAL A 781 -15.85 38.24 18.45
C VAL A 781 -16.60 39.07 19.49
N LEU A 782 -17.93 39.10 19.40
CA LEU A 782 -18.81 39.84 20.29
C LEU A 782 -19.27 38.96 21.45
N ARG A 783 -19.07 39.44 22.67
CA ARG A 783 -19.53 38.82 23.92
C ARG A 783 -20.42 39.80 24.67
N VAL A 784 -21.55 39.33 25.17
CA VAL A 784 -22.49 40.18 25.91
C VAL A 784 -22.88 39.53 27.22
N ASP A 785 -23.00 40.38 28.23
CA ASP A 785 -23.57 40.04 29.53
C ASP A 785 -24.93 40.73 29.67
N PRO A 786 -26.03 40.00 29.46
CA PRO A 786 -27.35 40.60 29.43
C PRO A 786 -27.86 41.06 30.80
N LEU A 787 -27.38 40.52 31.94
CA LEU A 787 -27.91 40.95 33.25
C LEU A 787 -27.21 42.18 33.83
N VAL A 788 -26.01 42.54 33.33
CA VAL A 788 -25.36 43.83 33.69
C VAL A 788 -25.44 44.83 32.52
N GLY A 789 -25.79 44.38 31.31
CA GLY A 789 -25.79 45.23 30.13
C GLY A 789 -24.37 45.58 29.67
N ARG A 790 -23.41 44.69 29.89
CA ARG A 790 -22.01 44.87 29.47
C ARG A 790 -21.76 44.18 28.14
N TRP A 791 -20.93 44.78 27.28
CA TRP A 791 -20.47 44.19 26.03
C TRP A 791 -18.95 44.17 25.97
N GLU A 792 -18.42 43.18 25.28
CA GLU A 792 -16.99 42.99 25.04
C GLU A 792 -16.77 42.57 23.58
N VAL A 793 -15.80 43.19 22.91
CA VAL A 793 -15.38 42.83 21.55
C VAL A 793 -13.91 42.45 21.63
N ALA A 794 -13.63 41.16 21.47
CA ALA A 794 -12.28 40.60 21.50
C ALA A 794 -11.80 40.33 20.06
N GLY A 795 -10.50 40.48 19.81
CA GLY A 795 -9.89 40.04 18.56
C GLY A 795 -8.42 39.71 18.75
N ALA A 796 -7.92 38.79 17.94
CA ALA A 796 -6.55 38.29 18.05
C ALA A 796 -5.87 38.16 16.69
N LEU A 797 -4.65 38.66 16.59
CA LEU A 797 -3.71 38.45 15.48
C LEU A 797 -2.75 37.33 15.87
N LEU A 798 -3.15 36.07 15.62
CA LEU A 798 -2.39 34.89 16.04
C LEU A 798 -0.96 34.87 15.47
N TYR A 799 -0.76 35.34 14.23
CA TYR A 799 0.56 35.39 13.58
C TYR A 799 1.51 36.42 14.19
N GLU A 800 0.97 37.53 14.72
CA GLU A 800 1.76 38.59 15.34
C GLU A 800 1.81 38.46 16.88
N GLY A 801 1.07 37.49 17.44
CA GLY A 801 0.98 37.29 18.87
C GLY A 801 0.35 38.47 19.59
N GLN A 802 -0.68 39.09 19.01
CA GLN A 802 -1.35 40.26 19.60
C GLN A 802 -2.84 39.98 19.83
N ALA A 803 -3.39 40.51 20.93
CA ALA A 803 -4.81 40.46 21.22
C ALA A 803 -5.31 41.82 21.73
N THR A 804 -6.53 42.17 21.35
CA THR A 804 -7.22 43.40 21.75
C THR A 804 -8.59 43.05 22.33
N LEU A 805 -8.97 43.73 23.42
CA LEU A 805 -10.30 43.66 24.02
C LEU A 805 -10.85 45.08 24.18
N LEU A 806 -12.01 45.31 23.60
CA LEU A 806 -12.83 46.51 23.86
C LEU A 806 -13.97 46.10 24.79
N SER A 807 -14.23 46.87 25.85
CA SER A 807 -15.37 46.59 26.74
C SER A 807 -16.11 47.86 27.15
N GLY A 808 -17.43 47.78 27.24
CA GLY A 808 -18.28 48.90 27.61
C GLY A 808 -19.65 48.46 28.12
N GLU A 809 -20.51 49.42 28.42
CA GLU A 809 -21.89 49.18 28.86
C GLU A 809 -22.87 49.71 27.80
N PHE A 810 -23.94 48.97 27.55
CA PHE A 810 -25.02 49.43 26.65
C PHE A 810 -25.66 50.70 27.23
N GLY A 811 -25.85 51.71 26.38
CA GLY A 811 -26.37 53.03 26.79
C GLY A 811 -25.30 54.03 27.27
N SER A 812 -24.02 53.64 27.31
CA SER A 812 -22.87 54.53 27.53
C SER A 812 -22.07 54.68 26.24
N ASP A 813 -21.53 55.87 25.99
CA ASP A 813 -20.58 56.12 24.88
C ASP A 813 -19.12 55.85 25.29
N ALA A 814 -18.87 55.61 26.57
CA ALA A 814 -17.53 55.32 27.09
C ALA A 814 -17.24 53.82 27.06
N TYR A 815 -16.10 53.44 26.47
CA TYR A 815 -15.55 52.09 26.48
C TYR A 815 -14.06 52.08 26.87
N GLN A 816 -13.58 50.94 27.32
CA GLN A 816 -12.19 50.70 27.68
C GLN A 816 -11.52 49.79 26.65
N ARG A 817 -10.22 50.01 26.42
CA ARG A 817 -9.37 49.21 25.53
C ARG A 817 -8.26 48.55 26.34
N GLY A 818 -8.09 47.25 26.16
CA GLY A 818 -6.93 46.48 26.61
C GLY A 818 -6.21 45.85 25.41
N ASP A 819 -4.88 45.90 25.42
CA ASP A 819 -4.03 45.28 24.42
C ASP A 819 -3.00 44.38 25.12
N TRP A 820 -2.78 43.19 24.56
CA TRP A 820 -1.82 42.21 25.03
C TRP A 820 -0.95 41.75 23.87
N SER A 821 0.31 41.44 24.17
CA SER A 821 1.23 40.84 23.20
C SER A 821 2.01 39.71 23.84
N LEU A 822 2.26 38.66 23.08
CA LEU A 822 3.09 37.51 23.45
C LEU A 822 4.25 37.42 22.47
N ALA A 823 5.47 37.31 22.99
CA ALA A 823 6.64 37.02 22.16
C ALA A 823 6.67 35.53 21.82
N VAL A 824 6.11 35.16 20.66
CA VAL A 824 6.09 33.78 20.19
C VAL A 824 7.51 33.35 19.77
N PRO A 825 8.03 32.21 20.28
CA PRO A 825 9.31 31.67 19.83
C PRO A 825 9.36 31.40 18.32
N ASP A 826 10.52 31.54 17.68
CA ASP A 826 10.72 31.33 16.24
C ASP A 826 10.32 29.92 15.73
N ASP A 827 10.32 28.93 16.63
CA ASP A 827 9.97 27.52 16.39
C ASP A 827 8.56 27.15 16.89
N ALA A 828 7.75 28.14 17.27
CA ALA A 828 6.38 27.96 17.74
C ALA A 828 5.39 28.82 16.94
N TYR A 829 4.13 28.42 16.94
CA TYR A 829 3.03 29.23 16.44
C TYR A 829 1.92 29.28 17.47
N LEU A 830 1.11 30.33 17.42
CA LEU A 830 0.00 30.54 18.32
C LEU A 830 -1.25 29.83 17.80
N THR A 831 -1.86 28.98 18.62
CA THR A 831 -3.10 28.27 18.28
C THR A 831 -4.32 28.93 18.90
N THR A 832 -4.17 29.60 20.04
CA THR A 832 -5.27 30.23 20.78
C THR A 832 -4.76 31.49 21.46
N PHE A 833 -5.56 32.57 21.44
CA PHE A 833 -5.33 33.78 22.23
C PHE A 833 -6.66 34.34 22.71
N GLU A 834 -6.97 34.12 23.98
CA GLU A 834 -8.23 34.50 24.61
C GLU A 834 -8.06 35.58 25.67
N THR A 835 -9.05 36.44 25.81
CA THR A 835 -9.14 37.47 26.86
C THR A 835 -10.39 37.26 27.69
N ASN A 836 -10.41 37.69 28.96
CA ASN A 836 -11.56 37.53 29.84
C ASN A 836 -12.06 38.87 30.43
N ALA A 837 -13.21 38.82 31.10
CA ALA A 837 -13.90 40.00 31.64
C ALA A 837 -13.15 40.73 32.77
N GLY A 838 -12.13 40.08 33.34
CA GLY A 838 -11.24 40.64 34.37
C GLY A 838 -10.01 41.35 33.80
N GLY A 839 -9.86 41.44 32.47
CA GLY A 839 -8.69 42.05 31.82
C GLY A 839 -7.44 41.15 31.85
N ALA A 840 -7.61 39.84 32.01
CA ALA A 840 -6.54 38.87 31.85
C ALA A 840 -6.57 38.26 30.46
N ALA A 841 -5.41 37.89 29.92
CA ALA A 841 -5.31 37.21 28.65
C ALA A 841 -4.54 35.88 28.78
N LEU A 842 -4.87 34.92 27.93
CA LEU A 842 -4.33 33.57 27.90
C LEU A 842 -3.98 33.20 26.47
N ALA A 843 -2.82 32.59 26.30
CA ALA A 843 -2.31 32.20 24.99
C ALA A 843 -1.84 30.75 25.00
N VAL A 844 -2.07 30.03 23.90
CA VAL A 844 -1.56 28.67 23.69
C VAL A 844 -0.62 28.66 22.50
N THR A 845 0.62 28.25 22.74
CA THR A 845 1.65 28.09 21.70
C THR A 845 1.89 26.61 21.42
N THR A 846 2.14 26.27 20.17
CA THR A 846 2.45 24.91 19.73
C THR A 846 3.77 24.91 18.96
N TRP A 847 4.69 23.99 19.29
CA TRP A 847 6.01 23.93 18.64
C TRP A 847 5.98 23.15 17.33
N LEU A 848 6.68 23.68 16.33
CA LEU A 848 6.84 23.17 14.97
C LEU A 848 8.26 22.58 14.83
N GLU A 849 8.60 21.51 15.56
CA GLU A 849 9.89 20.82 15.40
C GLU A 849 9.97 20.01 14.08
N TYR A 850 9.84 20.64 12.91
CA TYR A 850 10.01 19.94 11.63
C TYR A 850 11.14 20.53 10.78
N GLY A 851 12.34 19.98 10.97
CA GLY A 851 13.37 20.00 9.93
C GLY A 851 12.94 19.17 8.71
N SER A 852 13.47 19.52 7.52
CA SER A 852 13.17 18.84 6.24
C SER A 852 13.43 17.33 6.25
N PHE A 853 14.37 16.87 7.09
CA PHE A 853 14.67 15.44 7.29
C PHE A 853 13.62 14.73 8.17
N THR A 854 13.14 15.38 9.23
CA THR A 854 12.10 14.87 10.13
C THR A 854 10.77 14.73 9.40
N GLY A 855 10.40 15.71 8.57
CA GLY A 855 9.20 15.64 7.72
C GLY A 855 9.22 14.49 6.69
N ILE A 856 10.39 14.11 6.17
CA ILE A 856 10.54 12.95 5.28
C ILE A 856 10.31 11.64 6.04
N LEU A 857 10.84 11.52 7.26
CA LEU A 857 10.66 10.34 8.11
C LEU A 857 9.22 10.22 8.63
N MET A 858 8.59 11.33 8.97
CA MET A 858 7.16 11.39 9.35
C MET A 858 6.25 11.03 8.18
N GLY A 859 6.64 11.42 6.96
CA GLY A 859 5.95 11.05 5.75
C GLY A 859 5.86 9.54 5.48
N LEU A 860 6.75 8.73 6.08
CA LEU A 860 6.72 7.26 5.97
C LEU A 860 5.66 6.61 6.88
N ASN A 861 4.95 7.39 7.69
CA ASN A 861 3.83 6.94 8.52
C ASN A 861 2.79 8.06 8.75
N PRO A 862 1.87 8.29 7.80
CA PRO A 862 0.93 9.42 7.81
C PRO A 862 -0.19 9.33 8.88
N LEU A 863 -0.27 8.25 9.66
CA LEU A 863 -1.32 8.02 10.65
C LEU A 863 -0.87 8.16 12.11
N ALA A 864 0.38 8.56 12.35
CA ALA A 864 0.72 8.95 13.69
C ALA A 864 -0.01 10.27 14.01
N GLN A 865 -1.01 10.16 14.88
CA GLN A 865 -1.55 11.28 15.62
C GLN A 865 -0.40 11.79 16.50
N TYR A 866 0.35 12.76 15.98
CA TYR A 866 1.38 13.42 16.75
C TYR A 866 0.69 14.51 17.55
N SER A 867 0.73 14.40 18.87
CA SER A 867 0.47 15.55 19.71
C SER A 867 1.64 16.50 19.54
N LEU A 868 1.34 17.72 19.09
CA LEU A 868 2.35 18.75 19.01
C LEU A 868 2.52 19.28 20.43
N PRO A 869 3.74 19.25 21.01
CA PRO A 869 3.94 19.83 22.32
C PRO A 869 3.56 21.31 22.28
N GLY A 870 3.05 21.80 23.40
CA GLY A 870 2.65 23.19 23.53
C GLY A 870 2.81 23.73 24.93
N ALA A 871 2.51 25.02 25.09
CA ALA A 871 2.49 25.70 26.37
C ALA A 871 1.28 26.62 26.48
N ILE A 872 0.74 26.72 27.70
CA ILE A 872 -0.24 27.73 28.07
C ILE A 872 0.50 28.88 28.77
N TRP A 873 0.21 30.10 28.33
CA TRP A 873 0.77 31.34 28.83
C TRP A 873 -0.33 32.19 29.45
N ALA A 874 -0.05 32.76 30.63
CA ALA A 874 -0.76 33.92 31.15
C ALA A 874 -0.08 35.17 30.59
N VAL A 875 -0.86 36.02 29.93
CA VAL A 875 -0.37 37.25 29.31
C VAL A 875 -1.01 38.43 30.03
N GLY A 876 -0.20 39.15 30.80
CA GLY A 876 -0.57 40.43 31.38
C GLY A 876 -0.24 41.60 30.44
N PRO A 877 -0.61 42.84 30.80
CA PRO A 877 -0.32 44.03 29.98
C PRO A 877 1.18 44.29 29.76
N SER A 878 2.03 43.82 30.67
CA SER A 878 3.48 44.05 30.65
C SER A 878 4.33 42.85 31.09
N ASP A 879 3.70 41.73 31.46
CA ASP A 879 4.38 40.52 31.94
C ASP A 879 3.76 39.28 31.28
N GLN A 880 4.56 38.22 31.11
CA GLN A 880 4.17 37.00 30.41
C GLN A 880 4.69 35.79 31.20
N THR A 881 3.78 35.01 31.79
CA THR A 881 4.14 33.84 32.57
C THR A 881 3.77 32.57 31.81
N ARG A 882 4.72 31.64 31.66
CA ARG A 882 4.42 30.30 31.17
C ARG A 882 3.84 29.45 32.29
N LEU A 883 2.55 29.14 32.22
CA LEU A 883 1.81 28.41 33.25
C LEU A 883 2.11 26.91 33.24
N VAL A 884 2.09 26.30 32.05
CA VAL A 884 2.28 24.85 31.90
C VAL A 884 2.82 24.53 30.51
N THR A 885 3.69 23.53 30.44
CA THR A 885 4.14 22.89 29.20
C THR A 885 3.54 21.49 29.13
N THR A 886 3.03 21.10 27.97
CA THR A 886 2.40 19.80 27.76
C THR A 886 2.85 19.17 26.46
N ALA A 887 2.82 17.84 26.40
CA ALA A 887 2.96 17.10 25.16
C ALA A 887 1.61 16.84 24.48
N SER A 888 0.49 17.21 25.11
CA SER A 888 -0.87 17.00 24.60
C SER A 888 -1.31 18.14 23.69
N ASN A 889 -2.22 17.86 22.76
CA ASN A 889 -2.88 18.93 22.01
C ASN A 889 -3.79 19.69 22.96
N VAL A 890 -3.59 21.00 23.08
CA VAL A 890 -4.36 21.87 23.97
C VAL A 890 -4.99 22.99 23.17
N TRP A 891 -6.22 23.29 23.52
CA TRP A 891 -6.99 24.41 23.01
C TRP A 891 -7.80 24.99 24.17
N CYS A 892 -8.10 26.29 24.12
CA CYS A 892 -8.86 26.95 25.18
C CYS A 892 -10.11 27.62 24.61
N ALA A 893 -11.21 27.42 25.32
CA ALA A 893 -12.51 27.93 24.98
C ALA A 893 -12.63 29.42 25.21
N GLU A 894 -13.41 30.04 24.34
CA GLU A 894 -13.84 31.42 24.49
C GLU A 894 -14.57 31.60 25.83
N PRO A 895 -14.09 32.47 26.73
CA PRO A 895 -14.73 32.67 28.01
C PRO A 895 -16.02 33.49 27.87
N LEU A 896 -16.98 33.23 28.76
CA LEU A 896 -18.18 34.05 28.87
C LEU A 896 -17.84 35.46 29.38
N ALA A 897 -18.68 36.45 29.05
CA ALA A 897 -18.54 37.86 29.46
C ALA A 897 -18.49 38.11 30.99
N ARG A 898 -18.71 37.09 31.83
CA ARG A 898 -18.53 37.15 33.31
C ARG A 898 -17.42 36.25 33.85
N GLN A 899 -16.90 35.36 33.03
CA GLN A 899 -15.94 34.36 33.50
C GLN A 899 -14.58 35.03 33.71
N GLN A 900 -14.05 34.85 34.92
CA GLN A 900 -12.69 35.29 35.28
C GLN A 900 -11.65 34.19 35.06
N VAL A 901 -12.08 33.00 34.64
CA VAL A 901 -11.26 31.80 34.53
C VAL A 901 -11.52 31.18 33.16
N PHE A 902 -10.44 30.79 32.47
CA PHE A 902 -10.51 30.17 31.15
C PHE A 902 -10.79 28.67 31.29
N THR A 903 -11.43 28.10 30.27
CA THR A 903 -11.63 26.65 30.18
C THR A 903 -10.75 26.13 29.04
N CYS A 904 -9.82 25.23 29.36
CA CYS A 904 -8.93 24.63 28.36
C CYS A 904 -9.16 23.13 28.29
N VAL A 905 -8.95 22.55 27.13
CA VAL A 905 -9.13 21.13 26.91
C VAL A 905 -7.85 20.54 26.37
N SER A 906 -7.40 19.44 26.96
CA SER A 906 -6.28 18.65 26.48
C SER A 906 -6.79 17.34 25.89
N THR A 907 -6.42 17.06 24.65
CA THR A 907 -6.76 15.82 23.96
C THR A 907 -5.51 14.95 23.88
N HIS A 908 -5.56 13.79 24.52
CA HIS A 908 -4.47 12.81 24.47
C HIS A 908 -4.76 11.76 23.38
N PRO A 909 -3.77 11.31 22.60
CA PRO A 909 -3.94 10.30 21.55
C PRO A 909 -4.46 8.93 22.03
N GLU A 910 -4.54 8.73 23.34
CA GLU A 910 -5.10 7.53 23.96
C GLU A 910 -6.62 7.60 24.10
N SER A 911 -7.26 8.48 23.32
CA SER A 911 -8.70 8.69 23.26
C SER A 911 -9.32 9.09 24.61
N VAL A 912 -8.68 10.01 25.31
CA VAL A 912 -9.26 10.68 26.49
C VAL A 912 -9.05 12.16 26.33
N THR A 913 -10.12 12.92 26.56
CA THR A 913 -10.11 14.38 26.54
C THR A 913 -10.33 14.88 27.96
N ALA A 914 -9.44 15.73 28.47
CA ALA A 914 -9.56 16.34 29.79
C ALA A 914 -9.89 17.83 29.71
N VAL A 915 -10.73 18.27 30.63
CA VAL A 915 -11.15 19.66 30.78
C VAL A 915 -10.44 20.27 31.99
N TRP A 916 -9.90 21.46 31.77
CA TRP A 916 -9.07 22.21 32.69
C TRP A 916 -9.65 23.61 32.88
N SER A 917 -9.54 24.11 34.09
CA SER A 917 -9.86 25.48 34.47
C SER A 917 -8.54 26.22 34.69
N VAL A 918 -8.30 27.30 33.96
CA VAL A 918 -7.06 28.06 33.96
C VAL A 918 -7.32 29.50 34.39
N ASP A 919 -6.82 29.86 35.55
CA ASP A 919 -6.86 31.23 36.06
C ASP A 919 -5.54 31.92 35.73
N ALA A 920 -5.57 32.83 34.76
CA ALA A 920 -4.41 33.57 34.30
C ALA A 920 -3.92 34.63 35.30
N VAL A 921 -4.76 35.06 36.25
CA VAL A 921 -4.40 36.06 37.27
C VAL A 921 -3.73 35.40 38.47
N SER A 922 -4.31 34.29 38.95
CA SER A 922 -3.71 33.54 40.07
C SER A 922 -2.66 32.51 39.62
N GLU A 923 -2.43 32.40 38.30
CA GLU A 923 -1.50 31.48 37.66
C GLU A 923 -1.75 30.01 38.04
N ARG A 924 -3.02 29.61 38.15
CA ARG A 924 -3.43 28.27 38.59
C ARG A 924 -4.15 27.52 37.48
N VAL A 925 -3.67 26.30 37.22
CA VAL A 925 -4.33 25.31 36.36
C VAL A 925 -4.96 24.22 37.22
N ARG A 926 -6.28 23.99 37.09
CA ARG A 926 -7.04 22.99 37.85
C ARG A 926 -7.74 22.01 36.93
N PHE A 927 -7.66 20.73 37.26
CA PHE A 927 -8.42 19.68 36.58
C PHE A 927 -9.92 19.80 36.94
N VAL A 928 -10.79 19.73 35.94
CA VAL A 928 -12.26 19.70 36.10
C VAL A 928 -12.78 18.27 35.97
N THR A 929 -12.63 17.66 34.78
CA THR A 929 -13.12 16.31 34.47
C THR A 929 -12.39 15.70 33.28
N SER A 930 -12.62 14.43 32.97
CA SER A 930 -12.15 13.76 31.76
C SER A 930 -13.27 12.97 31.09
N ILE A 931 -13.26 12.86 29.77
CA ILE A 931 -14.26 12.13 28.98
C ILE A 931 -13.54 11.14 28.05
N PRO A 932 -14.02 9.90 27.94
CA PRO A 932 -13.52 8.94 26.96
C PRO A 932 -13.90 9.35 25.54
N GLY A 933 -12.92 9.42 24.66
CA GLY A 933 -12.98 9.86 23.27
C GLY A 933 -12.03 11.02 22.98
N GLU A 934 -11.80 11.26 21.70
CA GLU A 934 -11.09 12.44 21.20
C GLU A 934 -12.11 13.52 20.88
N TYR A 935 -12.07 14.62 21.62
CA TYR A 935 -12.95 15.75 21.38
C TYR A 935 -12.15 17.05 21.16
N TYR A 936 -12.78 17.98 20.45
CA TYR A 936 -12.35 19.37 20.26
C TYR A 936 -13.52 20.32 20.59
N GLU A 937 -13.31 21.63 20.57
CA GLU A 937 -14.35 22.59 20.98
C GLU A 937 -15.52 22.63 20.02
N GLY A 938 -16.74 22.68 20.56
CA GLY A 938 -17.95 22.94 19.79
C GLY A 938 -18.53 24.35 19.92
N GLY A 939 -17.79 25.30 20.48
CA GLY A 939 -18.20 26.69 20.67
C GLY A 939 -18.55 27.05 22.13
N PRO A 940 -18.87 28.34 22.40
CA PRO A 940 -19.00 28.86 23.75
C PRO A 940 -20.19 28.24 24.49
N GLY A 941 -19.87 27.64 25.63
CA GLY A 941 -20.82 27.03 26.54
C GLY A 941 -21.58 28.05 27.39
N LEU A 942 -22.76 28.49 26.97
CA LEU A 942 -23.55 29.46 27.71
C LEU A 942 -24.21 28.82 28.96
N GLY A 943 -23.90 29.37 30.14
CA GLY A 943 -24.49 28.96 31.42
C GLY A 943 -23.73 27.87 32.18
N GLY A 944 -22.42 27.73 31.95
CA GLY A 944 -21.55 26.85 32.73
C GLY A 944 -21.47 25.41 32.22
N VAL A 945 -21.92 25.14 30.98
CA VAL A 945 -21.82 23.83 30.32
C VAL A 945 -20.98 23.98 29.05
N LEU A 946 -19.85 23.27 28.96
CA LEU A 946 -18.97 23.21 27.79
C LEU A 946 -19.45 22.12 26.82
N LEU A 947 -19.46 22.44 25.53
CA LEU A 947 -19.77 21.49 24.45
C LEU A 947 -18.47 21.05 23.76
N LEU A 948 -18.33 19.74 23.63
CA LEU A 948 -17.19 19.06 23.06
C LEU A 948 -17.63 18.26 21.83
N ASN A 949 -17.04 18.52 20.67
CA ASN A 949 -17.32 17.78 19.45
C ASN A 949 -16.36 16.60 19.32
N GLY A 950 -16.89 15.39 19.09
CA GLY A 950 -16.07 14.19 18.90
C GLY A 950 -15.45 14.16 17.50
N TYR A 951 -14.15 13.86 17.40
CA TYR A 951 -13.46 13.69 16.10
C TYR A 951 -14.02 12.53 15.27
N TYR A 952 -14.41 11.44 15.94
CA TYR A 952 -14.92 10.20 15.32
C TYR A 952 -16.14 9.64 16.06
N GLY A 953 -16.84 10.48 16.83
CA GLY A 953 -17.88 10.03 17.76
C GLY A 953 -18.94 11.09 18.06
N PRO A 954 -19.95 10.72 18.87
CA PRO A 954 -20.97 11.66 19.34
C PRO A 954 -20.35 12.85 20.10
N PRO A 955 -20.96 14.05 20.06
CA PRO A 955 -20.53 15.17 20.89
C PRO A 955 -20.79 14.88 22.38
N ALA A 956 -20.12 15.62 23.27
CA ALA A 956 -20.28 15.54 24.71
C ALA A 956 -20.52 16.92 25.32
N LEU A 957 -21.28 16.96 26.41
CA LEU A 957 -21.48 18.14 27.25
C LEU A 957 -20.77 17.97 28.58
N VAL A 958 -20.20 19.03 29.13
CA VAL A 958 -19.52 19.06 30.43
C VAL A 958 -20.02 20.22 31.26
N GLU A 959 -20.63 19.95 32.41
CA GLU A 959 -20.95 20.99 33.37
C GLU A 959 -19.70 21.37 34.18
N LEU A 960 -19.27 22.62 34.07
CA LEU A 960 -18.01 23.11 34.62
C LEU A 960 -18.03 23.24 36.15
N SER A 961 -19.21 23.40 36.77
CA SER A 961 -19.37 23.52 38.22
C SER A 961 -19.32 22.17 38.95
N SER A 962 -19.92 21.13 38.36
CA SER A 962 -20.03 19.79 38.94
C SER A 962 -18.97 18.82 38.39
N GLY A 963 -18.40 19.11 37.21
CA GLY A 963 -17.54 18.19 36.47
C GLY A 963 -18.30 17.03 35.81
N ALA A 964 -19.64 17.05 35.83
CA ALA A 964 -20.48 16.04 35.19
C ALA A 964 -20.35 16.13 33.66
N GLY A 965 -20.22 14.98 33.00
CA GLY A 965 -20.10 14.89 31.55
C GLY A 965 -21.14 13.94 30.95
N TRP A 966 -21.72 14.32 29.82
CA TRP A 966 -22.75 13.56 29.10
C TRP A 966 -22.33 13.35 27.65
N ILE A 967 -22.34 12.12 27.15
CA ILE A 967 -22.10 11.81 25.72
C ILE A 967 -23.47 11.73 25.02
N LEU A 968 -23.63 12.48 23.91
CA LEU A 968 -24.91 12.70 23.26
C LEU A 968 -25.11 11.76 22.05
N ASP A 969 -25.95 10.73 22.18
CA ASP A 969 -26.32 9.88 21.05
C ASP A 969 -27.39 10.57 20.18
N LEU A 970 -26.96 11.25 19.11
CA LEU A 970 -27.83 12.09 18.27
C LEU A 970 -28.28 11.37 16.98
N PRO A 971 -29.59 11.36 16.65
CA PRO A 971 -30.09 10.72 15.42
C PRO A 971 -29.57 11.38 14.12
N VAL A 972 -29.23 12.68 14.17
CA VAL A 972 -28.75 13.47 13.02
C VAL A 972 -27.39 13.01 12.52
N GLN A 973 -26.54 12.46 13.39
CA GLN A 973 -25.24 11.92 12.98
C GLN A 973 -25.40 10.77 11.98
N ARG A 974 -26.42 9.90 12.15
CA ARG A 974 -26.68 8.80 11.20
C ARG A 974 -27.07 9.30 9.81
N SER A 975 -27.86 10.38 9.71
CA SER A 975 -28.31 10.92 8.42
C SER A 975 -27.24 11.72 7.69
N VAL A 976 -26.35 12.44 8.39
CA VAL A 976 -25.24 13.19 7.77
C VAL A 976 -24.14 12.23 7.30
N THR A 977 -23.83 11.17 8.06
CA THR A 977 -22.94 10.10 7.58
C THR A 977 -23.50 9.32 6.39
N GLU A 978 -24.82 9.35 6.17
CA GLU A 978 -25.49 8.74 5.01
C GLU A 978 -25.71 9.73 3.84
N SER A 979 -25.76 11.05 4.06
CA SER A 979 -26.07 12.05 3.01
C SER A 979 -24.87 12.83 2.46
N GLU A 980 -23.74 12.92 3.16
CA GLU A 980 -22.55 13.64 2.67
C GLU A 980 -21.75 12.88 1.59
N SER A 981 -22.16 11.66 1.21
CA SER A 981 -21.46 10.87 0.20
C SER A 981 -21.81 11.22 -1.25
N SER A 982 -22.77 12.12 -1.53
CA SER A 982 -23.27 12.33 -2.91
C SER A 982 -22.85 13.61 -3.63
N GLU A 983 -22.37 14.67 -2.98
CA GLU A 983 -21.93 15.91 -3.67
C GLU A 983 -20.75 16.58 -2.95
N ARG A 984 -19.50 16.30 -3.38
CA ARG A 984 -18.31 17.08 -3.01
C ARG A 984 -17.78 17.86 -4.20
N SER A 985 -17.49 19.14 -3.98
CA SER A 985 -17.00 20.10 -4.99
C SER A 985 -15.49 20.32 -4.84
N GLU A 986 -14.78 20.67 -5.93
CA GLU A 986 -13.35 21.08 -5.93
C GLU A 986 -13.05 22.32 -5.07
N SER A 987 -14.04 22.95 -4.42
CA SER A 987 -13.85 23.99 -3.42
C SER A 987 -13.54 23.45 -2.02
N ASP A 988 -13.95 22.22 -1.72
CA ASP A 988 -13.92 21.69 -0.34
C ASP A 988 -12.51 21.26 0.09
N TRP A 989 -11.66 20.84 -0.87
CA TRP A 989 -10.27 20.49 -0.60
C TRP A 989 -9.40 21.69 -0.19
N LEU A 990 -9.78 22.91 -0.64
CA LEU A 990 -9.05 24.15 -0.35
C LEU A 990 -9.37 24.64 1.06
N LEU A 991 -10.56 24.33 1.58
CA LEU A 991 -10.98 24.62 2.95
C LEU A 991 -10.35 23.63 3.95
N GLU A 992 -10.22 22.34 3.62
CA GLU A 992 -9.47 21.35 4.42
C GLU A 992 -7.99 21.73 4.59
N LEU A 993 -7.40 22.38 3.57
CA LEU A 993 -6.00 22.82 3.58
C LEU A 993 -5.76 24.10 4.39
N LEU A 994 -6.82 24.89 4.64
CA LEU A 994 -6.77 26.14 5.39
C LEU A 994 -7.21 25.98 6.86
N PHE A 995 -8.09 25.01 7.18
CA PHE A 995 -8.69 24.85 8.52
C PHE A 995 -8.36 23.55 9.27
N GLY A 996 -7.43 22.72 8.77
CA GLY A 996 -6.84 21.64 9.56
C GLY A 996 -7.82 20.56 10.04
N GLY A 997 -8.12 19.59 9.18
CA GLY A 997 -8.41 18.21 9.59
C GLY A 997 -9.59 17.94 10.57
N SER A 998 -10.61 18.79 10.65
CA SER A 998 -11.89 18.41 11.26
C SER A 998 -12.76 17.71 10.20
N GLN A 999 -13.48 16.64 10.57
CA GLN A 999 -14.51 16.10 9.69
C GLN A 999 -15.53 17.20 9.38
N PRO A 1000 -15.99 17.36 8.12
CA PRO A 1000 -17.16 18.19 7.88
C PRO A 1000 -18.36 17.51 8.55
N GLY A 1001 -19.28 18.28 9.12
CA GLY A 1001 -20.66 17.80 9.05
C GLY A 1001 -21.67 18.26 10.08
N VAL A 1002 -21.34 18.76 11.27
CA VAL A 1002 -22.39 19.17 12.25
C VAL A 1002 -21.94 20.30 13.18
N TYR A 1003 -22.69 21.41 13.15
CA TYR A 1003 -22.60 22.52 14.09
C TYR A 1003 -23.54 22.27 15.27
N PHE A 1004 -23.02 22.46 16.48
CA PHE A 1004 -23.74 22.27 17.73
C PHE A 1004 -23.65 23.55 18.55
N GLN A 1005 -24.73 23.90 19.23
CA GLN A 1005 -24.66 24.91 20.28
C GLN A 1005 -25.57 24.53 21.44
N ALA A 1006 -25.04 24.63 22.66
CA ALA A 1006 -25.77 24.33 23.88
C ALA A 1006 -25.96 25.57 24.76
N MET A 1007 -27.10 25.67 25.42
CA MET A 1007 -27.43 26.75 26.33
C MET A 1007 -28.18 26.25 27.56
N ALA A 1008 -27.70 26.60 28.76
CA ALA A 1008 -28.45 26.35 29.99
C ALA A 1008 -29.63 27.34 30.10
N THR A 1009 -30.82 26.81 30.34
CA THR A 1009 -32.07 27.58 30.49
C THR A 1009 -32.50 27.64 31.96
N GLN A 1010 -33.45 28.52 32.32
CA GLN A 1010 -33.95 28.62 33.69
C GLN A 1010 -34.61 27.30 34.15
N GLY A 1011 -34.06 26.72 35.22
CA GLY A 1011 -34.51 25.47 35.88
C GLY A 1011 -33.94 24.21 35.24
N ASP A 1012 -32.89 23.62 35.81
CA ASP A 1012 -32.27 22.30 35.52
C ASP A 1012 -32.30 21.77 34.06
N MET A 1013 -32.29 22.65 33.06
CA MET A 1013 -32.57 22.31 31.67
C MET A 1013 -31.52 22.87 30.72
N VAL A 1014 -31.07 22.06 29.76
CA VAL A 1014 -30.16 22.48 28.69
C VAL A 1014 -30.87 22.37 27.33
N ALA A 1015 -30.88 23.46 26.57
CA ALA A 1015 -31.30 23.47 25.17
C ALA A 1015 -30.07 23.21 24.28
N LEU A 1016 -30.20 22.35 23.26
CA LEU A 1016 -29.14 22.00 22.31
C LEU A 1016 -29.66 22.18 20.88
N ALA A 1017 -29.11 23.15 20.14
CA ALA A 1017 -29.36 23.30 18.71
C ALA A 1017 -28.30 22.54 17.90
N VAL A 1018 -28.76 21.85 16.84
CA VAL A 1018 -27.93 21.00 15.97
C VAL A 1018 -28.27 21.29 14.52
N ALA A 1019 -27.27 21.57 13.70
CA ALA A 1019 -27.40 21.70 12.25
C ALA A 1019 -26.25 20.99 11.54
N GLY A 1020 -26.53 20.18 10.52
CA GLY A 1020 -25.46 19.60 9.70
C GLY A 1020 -24.76 20.65 8.80
N VAL A 1021 -23.52 20.42 8.38
CA VAL A 1021 -22.88 21.22 7.33
C VAL A 1021 -23.69 21.03 6.06
N GLY A 1022 -24.23 22.13 5.51
CA GLY A 1022 -25.13 22.08 4.36
C GLY A 1022 -26.53 21.54 4.65
N ALA A 1023 -26.89 21.29 5.92
CA ALA A 1023 -28.24 20.87 6.27
C ALA A 1023 -29.23 22.04 6.13
N THR A 1024 -30.40 21.74 5.57
CA THR A 1024 -31.53 22.66 5.47
C THR A 1024 -32.45 22.61 6.70
N GLU A 1025 -32.05 21.93 7.77
CA GLU A 1025 -32.85 21.75 8.98
C GLU A 1025 -31.99 21.92 10.24
N ILE A 1026 -32.46 22.78 11.16
CA ILE A 1026 -31.94 22.95 12.52
C ILE A 1026 -32.85 22.18 13.48
N ARG A 1027 -32.28 21.33 14.33
CA ARG A 1027 -33.02 20.61 15.37
C ARG A 1027 -32.63 21.09 16.76
N VAL A 1028 -33.61 21.48 17.55
CA VAL A 1028 -33.44 21.92 18.94
C VAL A 1028 -33.94 20.84 19.88
N TYR A 1029 -33.04 20.32 20.69
CA TYR A 1029 -33.28 19.32 21.73
C TYR A 1029 -33.29 19.95 23.11
N ARG A 1030 -33.89 19.25 24.06
CA ARG A 1030 -33.94 19.59 25.47
C ARG A 1030 -33.45 18.41 26.29
N ILE A 1031 -32.61 18.72 27.26
CA ILE A 1031 -31.95 17.77 28.16
C ILE A 1031 -32.33 18.15 29.59
N ASN A 1032 -32.99 17.25 30.30
CA ASN A 1032 -33.17 17.36 31.75
C ASN A 1032 -31.85 16.94 32.41
N LYS A 1033 -31.29 17.81 33.28
CA LYS A 1033 -30.03 17.56 34.00
C LYS A 1033 -30.09 16.36 34.93
#